data_AF-A0A1Y6BXT6-F1
#
_entry.id   AF-A0A1Y6BXT6-F1
#
_cell.length_a   1.000
_cell.length_b   1.000
_cell.length_c   1.000
_cell.angle_alpha   90.00
_cell.angle_beta   90.00
_cell.angle_gamma   90.00
#
_symmetry.space_group_name_H-M   'P 1'
#
loop_
_entity.id
_entity.type
_entity.pdbx_description
1 polymer ?
#
loop_
_entity_poly.entity_id
_entity_poly.type
_entity_poly.pdbx_seq_one_letter_code
_entity_poly.pdbx_strand_id
1 'polypeptide(L)'
;MDSNCFGRRRKAPRTHSSATAMTPGGDKRPLLTFFRLLLTTLLLVLGASPAFATDPSHVNFTLEGCRNDGSITFPVGGPFVCPDAAYTTGNLGKGWNELDLVPHRVTAAAGNSAPSNQIYTIAVVADNLSGTAPGYDVVSVPVLNTSLSSGSCTAPTVGAQTNMTPGLGGLDQSIFRLVTITQAKNTTCVYDYYERLALGSHLFPGSSLHSNLALPTGASTVDCSGLGCRDVSIPVKEILPQELRKDMSAKQDTDFTWNITKEANPTKVSFGNVCSKDFSDQKPVEITITWTKSAAIPGVVTVTTNVYAKNPASRTITVNVTDKIYKGTTQANLLDTANSGDKDVPAATELLVLTHTKVLLAEDGSDGSLNDVATATYIDKATGIAVPGNTEAKASATIGTGTTTNATAVITDTESISGNFLKFSVDSLGGSVSGSFNPAYTLGTQTTGPVGWTSGEQSTSGSVVFNKTIHLAGQKITSGTLTDTATLTPKDGTAQVSGPVNVTINSDASAELTIKKSIDAEAMSFLGTGEKYVIKFTITRLGDASYKAEKELTFNPGDASPKSVVLDSLVPDTYLVTEEALFVNASNVSTSGVIADPSGSQRTVNLNVVDSSPTCTGTAEFNNKRAFGPATAQVQKITDPTQQSGDDGYAWTFTLTGPGTGSGVTAVANAGQGYVTFQVGGGQPFSLSEGSYTVTETTKADWDLNSVNGDTTLKTCTFTVDYPADASKVFSCTFKNIKRAQVQVIKTFQGLPITGSEAFTFSLRTGASASSDGTKLQTLVASSLNGGTIAFDKVVPGTYQLCEEGVLPGWTATLASLPGAFFPPNGGDNSTVCVGFTLNAGDFKQITLDNAPPPGGNARTIGYWKNWSSCKQSNGKQAPVLDQTMASAEPTGIQVDSFYLHGSVATPNTAPDCSKAVSLLNKSTFSGTKKASDPLFNMTAQLVGAELNYAAGAAKCAKVTDAIKQANDLLTKYQFTGNSYTGKLSAADASLANSLATRLDNYNNNLPSACQ
;
A
#
# COMPACT_ATOMS: atom_id res chain seq x y z
N MET A 1 -0.59 22.01 -23.84
CA MET A 1 -0.77 20.65 -24.39
C MET A 1 -2.15 20.20 -23.93
N ASP A 2 -3.25 20.70 -24.52
CA ASP A 2 -3.75 20.44 -25.90
C ASP A 2 -3.82 18.93 -26.18
N SER A 3 -4.89 18.33 -26.70
CA SER A 3 -6.17 18.75 -27.27
C SER A 3 -7.00 17.44 -27.46
N ASN A 4 -8.29 17.30 -27.11
CA ASN A 4 -9.54 17.84 -27.68
C ASN A 4 -10.20 17.04 -28.83
N CYS A 5 -11.54 16.94 -28.73
CA CYS A 5 -12.58 16.86 -29.79
C CYS A 5 -12.82 15.51 -30.52
N PHE A 6 -14.06 15.10 -30.85
CA PHE A 6 -15.28 15.78 -31.36
C PHE A 6 -16.55 15.06 -30.83
N GLY A 7 -17.76 15.63 -30.62
CA GLY A 7 -18.50 16.72 -31.26
C GLY A 7 -19.80 16.15 -31.87
N ARG A 8 -21.02 16.36 -31.31
CA ARG A 8 -21.96 17.52 -31.45
C ARG A 8 -23.20 17.21 -32.35
N ARG A 9 -24.41 17.55 -31.84
CA ARG A 9 -25.56 18.30 -32.47
C ARG A 9 -26.93 17.61 -32.77
N ARG A 10 -27.95 18.22 -32.12
CA ARG A 10 -29.18 18.91 -32.63
C ARG A 10 -30.52 18.17 -32.91
N LYS A 11 -31.50 18.50 -32.06
CA LYS A 11 -32.90 18.99 -32.29
C LYS A 11 -33.61 18.75 -33.65
N ALA A 12 -34.74 18.00 -33.55
CA ALA A 12 -36.12 18.15 -34.09
C ALA A 12 -36.38 18.86 -35.44
N PRO A 13 -37.37 18.38 -36.24
CA PRO A 13 -38.76 18.87 -36.10
C PRO A 13 -39.90 17.86 -36.39
N ARG A 14 -41.11 18.38 -36.21
CA ARG A 14 -42.48 17.82 -36.28
C ARG A 14 -42.99 17.43 -37.69
N THR A 15 -44.16 16.75 -37.64
CA THR A 15 -45.39 16.85 -38.48
C THR A 15 -45.69 15.84 -39.59
N HIS A 16 -46.85 15.19 -39.37
CA HIS A 16 -48.02 14.98 -40.23
C HIS A 16 -48.12 13.88 -41.28
N SER A 17 -49.33 13.27 -41.20
CA SER A 17 -50.15 12.64 -42.24
C SER A 17 -49.85 11.20 -42.60
N SER A 18 -50.83 10.35 -42.92
CA SER A 18 -52.29 10.27 -42.70
C SER A 18 -52.70 9.02 -43.48
N ALA A 19 -53.67 8.28 -42.94
CA ALA A 19 -54.66 7.47 -43.65
C ALA A 19 -54.20 6.48 -44.75
N THR A 20 -54.57 5.22 -44.56
CA THR A 20 -55.41 4.55 -45.58
C THR A 20 -56.30 3.52 -44.93
N ALA A 21 -57.59 3.69 -45.20
CA ALA A 21 -58.65 2.74 -44.93
C ALA A 21 -58.58 1.60 -45.97
N MET A 22 -59.03 0.41 -45.57
CA MET A 22 -59.52 -0.62 -46.48
C MET A 22 -60.76 -1.27 -45.87
N THR A 23 -61.92 -0.79 -46.30
CA THR A 23 -63.08 -1.65 -46.55
C THR A 23 -62.92 -2.28 -47.93
N PRO A 24 -63.41 -3.52 -48.09
CA PRO A 24 -64.55 -3.78 -48.98
C PRO A 24 -65.62 -4.58 -48.19
N GLY A 25 -66.93 -4.38 -48.36
CA GLY A 25 -67.66 -4.12 -49.60
C GLY A 25 -68.19 -5.46 -50.14
N GLY A 26 -69.51 -5.68 -50.08
CA GLY A 26 -70.20 -6.85 -50.63
C GLY A 26 -71.13 -7.51 -49.60
N ASP A 27 -72.28 -6.95 -49.23
CA ASP A 27 -73.49 -6.78 -50.06
C ASP A 27 -74.13 -8.13 -50.46
N LYS A 28 -75.30 -8.42 -49.89
CA LYS A 28 -76.52 -9.00 -50.51
C LYS A 28 -77.56 -9.38 -49.44
N ARG A 29 -78.53 -8.48 -49.26
CA ARG A 29 -79.93 -8.83 -48.89
C ARG A 29 -80.63 -9.45 -50.14
N PRO A 30 -81.96 -9.62 -50.12
CA PRO A 30 -82.81 -10.69 -49.60
C PRO A 30 -83.46 -11.47 -50.77
N LEU A 31 -84.65 -12.11 -50.58
CA LEU A 31 -85.48 -12.87 -51.57
C LEU A 31 -85.10 -14.37 -51.71
N LEU A 32 -86.00 -15.34 -51.94
CA LEU A 32 -87.41 -15.34 -52.36
C LEU A 32 -88.06 -16.71 -52.07
N THR A 33 -89.29 -16.69 -51.55
CA THR A 33 -90.53 -17.30 -52.07
C THR A 33 -90.46 -18.37 -53.18
N PHE A 34 -91.16 -19.50 -53.00
CA PHE A 34 -91.92 -20.30 -54.02
C PHE A 34 -92.67 -21.42 -53.25
N PHE A 35 -94.00 -21.48 -53.13
CA PHE A 35 -94.95 -21.74 -54.22
C PHE A 35 -96.36 -21.18 -53.90
N ARG A 36 -96.90 -20.37 -54.81
CA ARG A 36 -98.34 -20.19 -55.11
C ARG A 36 -98.72 -21.19 -56.20
N LEU A 37 -99.96 -21.69 -56.27
CA LEU A 37 -100.95 -21.47 -57.36
C LEU A 37 -102.06 -22.56 -57.39
N LEU A 38 -103.21 -22.16 -57.96
CA LEU A 38 -104.52 -22.83 -58.18
C LEU A 38 -105.48 -22.80 -56.97
N LEU A 39 -106.71 -22.26 -57.04
CA LEU A 39 -107.46 -21.69 -58.15
C LEU A 39 -108.61 -20.85 -57.58
N THR A 40 -108.67 -19.57 -57.92
CA THR A 40 -109.90 -18.77 -57.91
C THR A 40 -110.68 -19.09 -59.19
N THR A 41 -111.90 -19.65 -59.09
CA THR A 41 -112.99 -19.39 -60.04
C THR A 41 -114.33 -19.83 -59.45
N LEU A 42 -115.23 -18.86 -59.32
CA LEU A 42 -116.65 -18.95 -59.66
C LEU A 42 -117.52 -19.93 -58.84
N LEU A 43 -118.34 -19.38 -57.93
CA LEU A 43 -119.80 -19.41 -58.06
C LEU A 43 -120.43 -18.43 -57.06
N LEU A 44 -121.11 -17.41 -57.57
CA LEU A 44 -122.28 -16.87 -56.91
C LEU A 44 -123.26 -18.03 -56.70
N VAL A 45 -123.54 -18.39 -55.45
CA VAL A 45 -124.82 -19.01 -55.07
C VAL A 45 -125.36 -18.19 -53.91
N LEU A 46 -126.20 -17.23 -54.26
CA LEU A 46 -127.31 -16.82 -53.41
C LEU A 46 -128.11 -18.06 -53.05
N GLY A 47 -128.37 -18.24 -51.75
CA GLY A 47 -129.53 -18.98 -51.27
C GLY A 47 -129.31 -20.47 -51.00
N ALA A 48 -128.81 -20.77 -49.81
CA ALA A 48 -129.45 -21.76 -48.93
C ALA A 48 -128.87 -21.58 -47.52
N SER A 49 -129.66 -21.04 -46.60
CA SER A 49 -129.44 -21.29 -45.17
C SER A 49 -129.38 -22.81 -44.99
N PRO A 50 -128.36 -23.40 -44.34
CA PRO A 50 -128.46 -24.80 -43.96
C PRO A 50 -129.67 -24.90 -43.04
N ALA A 51 -130.71 -25.59 -43.49
CA ALA A 51 -131.85 -25.90 -42.65
C ALA A 51 -131.29 -26.64 -41.43
N PHE A 52 -131.36 -26.03 -40.25
CA PHE A 52 -131.02 -26.71 -39.02
C PHE A 52 -131.87 -27.98 -38.94
N ALA A 53 -131.23 -29.08 -38.60
CA ALA A 53 -131.93 -30.31 -38.27
C ALA A 53 -132.95 -30.00 -37.16
N THR A 54 -134.14 -30.55 -37.26
CA THR A 54 -135.24 -30.29 -36.31
C THR A 54 -134.84 -30.67 -34.89
N ASP A 55 -135.46 -30.03 -33.90
CA ASP A 55 -135.28 -30.40 -32.49
C ASP A 55 -135.56 -31.91 -32.27
N PRO A 56 -134.83 -32.56 -31.34
CA PRO A 56 -135.03 -33.99 -31.07
C PRO A 56 -136.47 -34.27 -30.61
N SER A 57 -137.16 -35.16 -31.31
CA SER A 57 -138.55 -35.54 -30.99
C SER A 57 -138.58 -36.90 -30.30
N HIS A 58 -139.11 -36.94 -29.07
CA HIS A 58 -139.21 -38.15 -28.24
C HIS A 58 -137.88 -38.89 -28.03
N VAL A 59 -136.77 -38.14 -27.89
CA VAL A 59 -135.44 -38.64 -27.52
C VAL A 59 -135.09 -38.18 -26.11
N ASN A 60 -134.70 -39.12 -25.25
CA ASN A 60 -134.17 -38.83 -23.92
C ASN A 60 -132.65 -38.84 -23.96
N PHE A 61 -132.03 -37.78 -23.43
CA PHE A 61 -130.57 -37.69 -23.31
C PHE A 61 -130.10 -38.00 -21.89
N THR A 62 -128.91 -38.56 -21.75
CA THR A 62 -128.16 -38.64 -20.50
C THR A 62 -126.76 -38.11 -20.77
N LEU A 63 -126.32 -37.14 -19.95
CA LEU A 63 -124.91 -36.71 -19.92
C LEU A 63 -124.26 -37.34 -18.69
N GLU A 64 -123.13 -37.99 -18.90
CA GLU A 64 -122.34 -38.62 -17.87
C GLU A 64 -120.87 -38.20 -18.02
N GLY A 65 -120.17 -38.07 -16.90
CA GLY A 65 -118.72 -37.93 -16.89
C GLY A 65 -118.07 -39.06 -16.08
N CYS A 66 -116.79 -39.28 -16.30
CA CYS A 66 -116.05 -40.30 -15.57
C CYS A 66 -115.69 -39.83 -14.16
N ARG A 67 -116.20 -40.53 -13.16
CA ARG A 67 -115.78 -40.33 -11.78
C ARG A 67 -114.41 -40.94 -11.53
N ASN A 68 -113.46 -40.12 -11.12
CA ASN A 68 -112.11 -40.54 -10.77
C ASN A 68 -111.82 -40.26 -9.28
N ASP A 69 -111.49 -41.32 -8.54
CA ASP A 69 -111.05 -41.28 -7.13
C ASP A 69 -109.52 -41.40 -6.98
N GLY A 70 -108.80 -41.35 -8.10
CA GLY A 70 -107.35 -41.57 -8.20
C GLY A 70 -106.98 -42.95 -8.75
N SER A 71 -107.95 -43.85 -8.98
CA SER A 71 -107.71 -45.19 -9.53
C SER A 71 -107.75 -45.28 -11.06
N ILE A 72 -108.27 -44.26 -11.75
CA ILE A 72 -108.40 -44.29 -13.21
C ILE A 72 -107.02 -44.10 -13.86
N THR A 73 -106.68 -45.01 -14.76
CA THR A 73 -105.46 -44.95 -15.59
C THR A 73 -105.82 -45.15 -17.05
N PHE A 74 -105.10 -44.47 -17.95
CA PHE A 74 -105.29 -44.60 -19.39
C PHE A 74 -104.05 -45.19 -20.08
N PRO A 75 -104.24 -45.95 -21.17
CA PRO A 75 -103.13 -46.31 -22.04
C PRO A 75 -102.50 -45.06 -22.67
N VAL A 76 -101.19 -45.15 -22.92
CA VAL A 76 -100.44 -44.08 -23.59
C VAL A 76 -101.03 -43.84 -24.99
N GLY A 77 -101.55 -42.64 -25.24
CA GLY A 77 -102.14 -42.25 -26.52
C GLY A 77 -103.65 -42.48 -26.66
N GLY A 78 -104.34 -43.01 -25.63
CA GLY A 78 -105.78 -43.27 -25.64
C GLY A 78 -106.17 -44.69 -26.09
N PRO A 79 -107.48 -45.00 -26.17
CA PRO A 79 -108.61 -44.10 -26.03
C PRO A 79 -108.81 -43.60 -24.59
N PHE A 80 -109.22 -42.33 -24.44
CA PHE A 80 -109.54 -41.71 -23.14
C PHE A 80 -111.01 -41.92 -22.82
N VAL A 81 -111.36 -43.19 -22.57
CA VAL A 81 -112.72 -43.65 -22.25
C VAL A 81 -112.61 -44.46 -20.97
N CYS A 82 -113.48 -44.17 -20.00
CA CYS A 82 -113.44 -44.86 -18.71
C CYS A 82 -114.14 -46.23 -18.76
N PRO A 83 -113.89 -47.12 -17.78
CA PRO A 83 -114.74 -48.27 -17.55
C PRO A 83 -116.20 -47.83 -17.37
N ASP A 84 -117.15 -48.55 -17.96
CA ASP A 84 -118.57 -48.12 -17.99
C ASP A 84 -119.15 -47.86 -16.59
N ALA A 85 -118.73 -48.61 -15.57
CA ALA A 85 -119.18 -48.44 -14.19
C ALA A 85 -118.70 -47.12 -13.53
N ALA A 86 -117.73 -46.43 -14.11
CA ALA A 86 -117.21 -45.16 -13.60
C ALA A 86 -117.98 -43.94 -14.14
N TYR A 87 -118.80 -44.10 -15.18
CA TYR A 87 -119.63 -43.01 -15.68
C TYR A 87 -120.77 -42.69 -14.71
N THR A 88 -120.96 -41.41 -14.43
CA THR A 88 -121.97 -40.90 -13.51
C THR A 88 -122.57 -39.60 -14.01
N THR A 89 -123.84 -39.35 -13.67
CA THR A 89 -124.54 -38.08 -13.94
C THR A 89 -124.32 -37.03 -12.85
N GLY A 90 -123.34 -37.23 -11.96
CA GLY A 90 -123.08 -36.37 -10.80
C GLY A 90 -121.65 -35.86 -10.75
N ASN A 91 -121.15 -35.57 -9.55
CA ASN A 91 -119.77 -35.12 -9.36
C ASN A 91 -118.75 -36.19 -9.79
N LEU A 92 -117.72 -35.75 -10.50
CA LEU A 92 -116.69 -36.58 -11.13
C LEU A 92 -115.51 -36.92 -10.21
N GLY A 93 -115.58 -36.59 -8.92
CA GLY A 93 -114.56 -36.97 -7.94
C GLY A 93 -113.34 -36.06 -7.94
N LYS A 94 -112.33 -36.46 -7.16
CA LYS A 94 -111.15 -35.65 -6.79
C LYS A 94 -109.85 -36.10 -7.46
N GLY A 95 -109.94 -37.08 -8.36
CA GLY A 95 -108.78 -37.70 -9.01
C GLY A 95 -108.32 -37.01 -10.30
N TRP A 96 -109.01 -35.97 -10.75
CA TRP A 96 -108.68 -35.22 -11.97
C TRP A 96 -107.82 -33.99 -11.66
N ASN A 97 -106.69 -33.86 -12.33
CA ASN A 97 -105.69 -32.82 -12.14
C ASN A 97 -105.42 -32.05 -13.43
N GLU A 98 -104.64 -30.98 -13.36
CA GLU A 98 -104.31 -30.18 -14.55
C GLU A 98 -103.72 -31.05 -15.66
N LEU A 99 -104.16 -30.79 -16.89
CA LEU A 99 -103.79 -31.50 -18.12
C LEU A 99 -104.36 -32.92 -18.27
N ASP A 100 -105.22 -33.36 -17.34
CA ASP A 100 -106.01 -34.57 -17.54
C ASP A 100 -107.05 -34.40 -18.65
N LEU A 101 -107.28 -35.49 -19.38
CA LEU A 101 -108.37 -35.61 -20.36
C LEU A 101 -109.52 -36.36 -19.70
N VAL A 102 -110.48 -35.61 -19.17
CA VAL A 102 -111.63 -36.10 -18.42
C VAL A 102 -112.66 -36.70 -19.37
N PRO A 103 -112.93 -38.03 -19.34
CA PRO A 103 -113.89 -38.64 -20.24
C PRO A 103 -115.34 -38.30 -19.89
N HIS A 104 -116.14 -38.10 -20.93
CA HIS A 104 -117.55 -37.78 -20.91
C HIS A 104 -118.31 -38.65 -21.91
N ARG A 105 -119.60 -38.85 -21.66
CA ARG A 105 -120.49 -39.72 -22.45
C ARG A 105 -121.86 -39.09 -22.61
N VAL A 106 -122.38 -39.11 -23.82
CA VAL A 106 -123.77 -38.73 -24.14
C VAL A 106 -124.51 -39.96 -24.64
N THR A 107 -125.59 -40.32 -23.95
CA THR A 107 -126.53 -41.38 -24.37
C THR A 107 -127.81 -40.75 -24.87
N ALA A 108 -128.19 -41.02 -26.12
CA ALA A 108 -129.45 -40.59 -26.73
C ALA A 108 -130.37 -41.79 -26.97
N ALA A 109 -131.52 -41.85 -26.31
CA ALA A 109 -132.48 -42.96 -26.40
C ALA A 109 -133.80 -42.51 -27.04
N ALA A 110 -134.07 -42.98 -28.27
CA ALA A 110 -135.31 -42.71 -29.00
C ALA A 110 -136.40 -43.73 -28.63
N GLY A 111 -137.53 -43.26 -28.11
CA GLY A 111 -138.66 -44.11 -27.72
C GLY A 111 -139.50 -44.62 -28.90
N ASN A 112 -140.54 -45.40 -28.60
CA ASN A 112 -141.44 -45.95 -29.62
C ASN A 112 -142.31 -44.88 -30.32
N SER A 113 -142.49 -43.73 -29.68
CA SER A 113 -143.18 -42.56 -30.24
C SER A 113 -142.29 -41.68 -31.13
N ALA A 114 -140.99 -41.99 -31.25
CA ALA A 114 -140.09 -41.24 -32.11
C ALA A 114 -140.39 -41.47 -33.61
N PRO A 115 -140.06 -40.51 -34.49
CA PRO A 115 -140.13 -40.70 -35.93
C PRO A 115 -139.31 -41.91 -36.40
N SER A 116 -139.74 -42.58 -37.48
CA SER A 116 -139.07 -43.78 -38.00
C SER A 116 -137.55 -43.59 -38.21
N ASN A 117 -137.16 -42.40 -38.65
CA ASN A 117 -135.80 -41.89 -38.66
C ASN A 117 -135.85 -40.37 -38.41
N GLN A 118 -134.94 -39.83 -37.59
CA GLN A 118 -134.83 -38.39 -37.31
C GLN A 118 -133.37 -37.94 -37.30
N ILE A 119 -133.16 -36.67 -37.66
CA ILE A 119 -131.86 -36.00 -37.56
C ILE A 119 -132.06 -34.77 -36.68
N TYR A 120 -131.21 -34.59 -35.67
CA TYR A 120 -131.23 -33.45 -34.76
C TYR A 120 -129.81 -33.10 -34.32
N THR A 121 -129.62 -31.89 -33.77
CA THR A 121 -128.31 -31.41 -33.31
C THR A 121 -128.35 -31.05 -31.83
N ILE A 122 -127.35 -31.49 -31.07
CA ILE A 122 -127.11 -31.12 -29.68
C ILE A 122 -125.74 -30.44 -29.54
N ALA A 123 -125.43 -29.87 -28.38
CA ALA A 123 -124.13 -29.31 -28.08
C ALA A 123 -123.55 -29.92 -26.79
N VAL A 124 -122.30 -30.37 -26.85
CA VAL A 124 -121.49 -30.70 -25.66
C VAL A 124 -120.65 -29.47 -25.31
N VAL A 125 -120.75 -28.99 -24.09
CA VAL A 125 -120.27 -27.67 -23.63
C VAL A 125 -119.41 -27.84 -22.38
N ALA A 126 -118.30 -27.13 -22.27
CA ALA A 126 -117.42 -27.12 -21.10
C ALA A 126 -117.13 -25.70 -20.64
N ASP A 127 -116.98 -25.51 -19.33
CA ASP A 127 -116.56 -24.26 -18.71
C ASP A 127 -115.10 -23.93 -19.08
N ASN A 128 -114.82 -22.78 -19.68
CA ASN A 128 -113.49 -22.49 -20.22
C ASN A 128 -112.74 -21.36 -19.52
N LEU A 129 -113.40 -20.25 -19.18
CA LEU A 129 -112.73 -19.11 -18.57
C LEU A 129 -113.66 -18.34 -17.63
N SER A 130 -113.10 -17.96 -16.48
CA SER A 130 -113.70 -16.99 -15.55
C SER A 130 -112.60 -16.12 -14.94
N GLY A 131 -112.65 -14.81 -15.19
CA GLY A 131 -111.57 -13.87 -14.94
C GLY A 131 -110.32 -14.22 -15.76
N THR A 132 -109.19 -14.43 -15.08
CA THR A 132 -107.93 -14.88 -15.70
C THR A 132 -107.67 -16.37 -15.51
N ALA A 133 -108.55 -17.08 -14.79
CA ALA A 133 -108.35 -18.48 -14.44
C ALA A 133 -109.02 -19.39 -15.47
N PRO A 134 -108.26 -20.27 -16.13
CA PRO A 134 -108.80 -21.17 -17.14
C PRO A 134 -109.51 -22.37 -16.50
N GLY A 135 -110.51 -22.93 -17.17
CA GLY A 135 -111.22 -24.16 -16.78
C GLY A 135 -110.78 -25.34 -17.64
N TYR A 136 -111.66 -25.81 -18.51
CA TYR A 136 -111.32 -26.72 -19.61
C TYR A 136 -110.85 -25.95 -20.84
N ASP A 137 -109.80 -26.41 -21.53
CA ASP A 137 -109.31 -25.76 -22.76
C ASP A 137 -109.56 -26.57 -24.04
N VAL A 138 -109.95 -27.84 -23.92
CA VAL A 138 -110.25 -28.73 -25.04
C VAL A 138 -111.55 -29.48 -24.79
N VAL A 139 -112.40 -29.57 -25.82
CA VAL A 139 -113.46 -30.58 -25.97
C VAL A 139 -113.09 -31.41 -27.20
N SER A 140 -112.93 -32.72 -27.05
CA SER A 140 -112.65 -33.61 -28.17
C SER A 140 -113.90 -33.90 -29.01
N VAL A 141 -113.70 -34.47 -30.19
CA VAL A 141 -114.80 -34.86 -31.08
C VAL A 141 -115.53 -36.06 -30.48
N PRO A 142 -116.87 -36.01 -30.24
CA PRO A 142 -117.62 -37.18 -29.80
C PRO A 142 -117.62 -38.31 -30.83
N VAL A 143 -117.30 -39.51 -30.35
CA VAL A 143 -117.15 -40.73 -31.17
C VAL A 143 -118.22 -41.74 -30.76
N LEU A 144 -118.83 -42.42 -31.74
CA LEU A 144 -119.83 -43.46 -31.47
C LEU A 144 -119.21 -44.63 -30.68
N ASN A 145 -119.80 -44.96 -29.54
CA ASN A 145 -119.52 -46.17 -28.79
C ASN A 145 -120.37 -47.31 -29.37
N THR A 146 -119.78 -48.10 -30.26
CA THR A 146 -120.50 -49.19 -30.95
C THR A 146 -120.90 -50.34 -30.03
N SER A 147 -120.24 -50.52 -28.89
CA SER A 147 -120.59 -51.58 -27.91
C SER A 147 -121.86 -51.30 -27.12
N LEU A 148 -122.17 -50.02 -26.88
CA LEU A 148 -123.36 -49.60 -26.14
C LEU A 148 -124.49 -49.07 -27.03
N SER A 149 -124.19 -48.83 -28.31
CA SER A 149 -125.15 -48.32 -29.27
C SER A 149 -125.92 -49.44 -29.97
N SER A 150 -127.17 -49.17 -30.32
CA SER A 150 -127.96 -50.01 -31.22
C SER A 150 -127.30 -50.07 -32.60
N GLY A 151 -127.41 -51.21 -33.30
CA GLY A 151 -126.69 -51.44 -34.56
C GLY A 151 -127.04 -50.51 -35.73
N SER A 152 -128.12 -49.73 -35.63
CA SER A 152 -128.50 -48.72 -36.62
C SER A 152 -127.93 -47.33 -36.33
N CYS A 153 -127.26 -47.12 -35.20
CA CYS A 153 -126.60 -45.85 -34.88
C CYS A 153 -125.33 -45.66 -35.72
N THR A 154 -125.11 -44.45 -36.20
CA THR A 154 -123.92 -44.07 -36.99
C THR A 154 -123.08 -43.05 -36.23
N ALA A 155 -121.82 -42.88 -36.64
CA ALA A 155 -120.98 -41.79 -36.13
C ALA A 155 -121.67 -40.43 -36.32
N PRO A 156 -121.58 -39.52 -35.34
CA PRO A 156 -122.23 -38.23 -35.45
C PRO A 156 -121.41 -37.31 -36.36
N THR A 157 -122.08 -36.33 -36.97
CA THR A 157 -121.36 -35.22 -37.62
C THR A 157 -121.07 -34.16 -36.56
N VAL A 158 -119.80 -33.84 -36.33
CA VAL A 158 -119.37 -32.97 -35.24
C VAL A 158 -118.67 -31.73 -35.78
N GLY A 159 -119.06 -30.55 -35.30
CA GLY A 159 -118.43 -29.28 -35.63
C GLY A 159 -117.05 -29.06 -34.96
N ALA A 160 -116.36 -28.01 -35.39
CA ALA A 160 -115.16 -27.54 -34.69
C ALA A 160 -115.49 -27.09 -33.26
N GLN A 161 -114.50 -27.16 -32.36
CA GLN A 161 -114.63 -26.54 -31.04
C GLN A 161 -114.82 -25.03 -31.23
N THR A 162 -115.87 -24.50 -30.64
CA THR A 162 -116.28 -23.11 -30.77
C THR A 162 -116.35 -22.49 -29.39
N ASN A 163 -115.90 -21.24 -29.28
CA ASN A 163 -116.00 -20.49 -28.04
C ASN A 163 -117.32 -19.73 -28.03
N MET A 164 -117.99 -19.72 -26.88
CA MET A 164 -119.21 -18.96 -26.63
C MET A 164 -118.95 -17.89 -25.57
N THR A 165 -119.33 -16.65 -25.88
CA THR A 165 -119.24 -15.50 -24.98
C THR A 165 -120.54 -14.67 -25.07
N PRO A 166 -121.26 -14.41 -23.96
CA PRO A 166 -120.98 -14.93 -22.62
C PRO A 166 -121.11 -16.46 -22.56
N GLY A 167 -120.34 -17.08 -21.68
CA GLY A 167 -120.42 -18.52 -21.44
C GLY A 167 -121.76 -18.93 -20.82
N LEU A 168 -122.02 -20.23 -20.85
CA LEU A 168 -123.21 -20.81 -20.24
C LEU A 168 -123.15 -20.61 -18.71
N GLY A 169 -124.30 -20.42 -18.05
CA GLY A 169 -124.35 -20.31 -16.59
C GLY A 169 -123.74 -19.03 -15.99
N GLY A 170 -123.39 -18.02 -16.79
CA GLY A 170 -122.84 -16.73 -16.32
C GLY A 170 -121.32 -16.63 -16.34
N LEU A 171 -120.63 -17.56 -17.00
CA LEU A 171 -119.18 -17.54 -17.21
C LEU A 171 -118.75 -16.54 -18.28
N ASP A 172 -117.46 -16.15 -18.28
CA ASP A 172 -116.90 -15.30 -19.33
C ASP A 172 -116.83 -16.05 -20.67
N GLN A 173 -116.44 -17.32 -20.64
CA GLN A 173 -116.38 -18.16 -21.84
C GLN A 173 -116.69 -19.63 -21.53
N SER A 174 -117.49 -20.24 -22.40
CA SER A 174 -117.61 -21.70 -22.52
C SER A 174 -117.08 -22.17 -23.87
N ILE A 175 -116.58 -23.40 -23.95
CA ILE A 175 -116.21 -24.05 -25.21
C ILE A 175 -117.21 -25.14 -25.52
N PHE A 176 -117.59 -25.32 -26.78
CA PHE A 176 -118.56 -26.35 -27.15
C PHE A 176 -118.32 -26.93 -28.54
N ARG A 177 -118.94 -28.07 -28.81
CA ARG A 177 -119.08 -28.65 -30.15
C ARG A 177 -120.53 -28.99 -30.45
N LEU A 178 -120.97 -28.65 -31.66
CA LEU A 178 -122.26 -29.09 -32.19
C LEU A 178 -122.13 -30.53 -32.69
N VAL A 179 -123.10 -31.38 -32.33
CA VAL A 179 -123.14 -32.82 -32.60
C VAL A 179 -124.48 -33.14 -33.27
N THR A 180 -124.44 -33.40 -34.57
CA THR A 180 -125.62 -33.80 -35.35
C THR A 180 -125.73 -35.32 -35.40
N ILE A 181 -126.86 -35.84 -34.91
CA ILE A 181 -127.14 -37.26 -34.74
C ILE A 181 -128.28 -37.66 -35.68
N THR A 182 -128.08 -38.78 -36.39
CA THR A 182 -129.15 -39.48 -37.13
C THR A 182 -129.56 -40.70 -36.31
N GLN A 183 -130.85 -40.83 -35.99
CA GLN A 183 -131.34 -41.87 -35.09
C GLN A 183 -132.70 -42.43 -35.56
N ALA A 184 -132.80 -43.76 -35.61
CA ALA A 184 -134.07 -44.46 -35.85
C ALA A 184 -134.88 -44.61 -34.54
N LYS A 185 -136.21 -44.73 -34.64
CA LYS A 185 -137.05 -45.03 -33.46
C LYS A 185 -136.64 -46.34 -32.78
N ASN A 186 -136.89 -46.45 -31.47
CA ASN A 186 -136.52 -47.62 -30.64
C ASN A 186 -135.02 -47.96 -30.67
N THR A 187 -134.16 -46.94 -30.62
CA THR A 187 -132.70 -47.13 -30.58
C THR A 187 -132.06 -46.31 -29.48
N THR A 188 -130.91 -46.77 -29.00
CA THR A 188 -130.04 -46.04 -28.08
C THR A 188 -128.69 -45.82 -28.75
N CYS A 189 -128.25 -44.58 -28.91
CA CYS A 189 -126.95 -44.22 -29.47
C CYS A 189 -126.09 -43.55 -28.39
N VAL A 190 -124.87 -44.04 -28.18
CA VAL A 190 -123.95 -43.58 -27.14
C VAL A 190 -122.70 -43.00 -27.78
N TYR A 191 -122.27 -41.82 -27.33
CA TYR A 191 -121.09 -41.12 -27.85
C TYR A 191 -120.13 -40.76 -26.71
N ASP A 192 -118.88 -41.17 -26.84
CA ASP A 192 -117.81 -40.89 -25.88
C ASP A 192 -116.92 -39.75 -26.38
N TYR A 193 -116.50 -38.89 -25.47
CA TYR A 193 -115.55 -37.80 -25.69
C TYR A 193 -114.77 -37.52 -24.41
N TYR A 194 -113.87 -36.56 -24.45
CA TYR A 194 -113.14 -36.07 -23.29
C TYR A 194 -112.98 -34.55 -23.35
N GLU A 195 -112.78 -33.96 -22.17
CA GLU A 195 -112.49 -32.54 -21.98
C GLU A 195 -111.17 -32.38 -21.22
N ARG A 196 -110.28 -31.48 -21.66
CA ARG A 196 -108.97 -31.29 -21.01
C ARG A 196 -109.02 -30.19 -19.97
N LEU A 197 -108.57 -30.49 -18.75
CA LEU A 197 -108.33 -29.47 -17.73
C LEU A 197 -107.09 -28.63 -18.10
N ALA A 198 -107.22 -27.31 -18.15
CA ALA A 198 -106.14 -26.42 -18.56
C ALA A 198 -105.00 -26.36 -17.53
N LEU A 199 -103.81 -25.95 -17.96
CA LEU A 199 -102.78 -25.48 -17.02
C LEU A 199 -103.31 -24.20 -16.35
N GLY A 200 -103.35 -24.19 -15.03
CA GLY A 200 -104.01 -23.16 -14.21
C GLY A 200 -105.44 -23.51 -13.78
N SER A 201 -106.01 -24.67 -14.12
CA SER A 201 -107.42 -24.97 -13.82
C SER A 201 -107.73 -25.13 -12.33
N HIS A 202 -106.73 -25.42 -11.50
CA HIS A 202 -106.85 -25.37 -10.05
C HIS A 202 -107.17 -23.98 -9.48
N LEU A 203 -106.95 -22.92 -10.27
CA LEU A 203 -107.22 -21.53 -9.89
C LEU A 203 -108.63 -21.05 -10.30
N PHE A 204 -109.44 -21.89 -10.96
CA PHE A 204 -110.75 -21.48 -11.47
C PHE A 204 -111.66 -20.98 -10.33
N PRO A 205 -112.31 -19.81 -10.47
CA PRO A 205 -113.14 -19.26 -9.40
C PRO A 205 -114.45 -20.05 -9.29
N GLY A 206 -114.68 -20.70 -8.15
CA GLY A 206 -115.89 -21.46 -7.88
C GLY A 206 -115.64 -22.70 -7.05
N SER A 207 -116.70 -23.46 -6.75
CA SER A 207 -116.55 -24.77 -6.11
C SER A 207 -116.38 -25.90 -7.14
N SER A 208 -116.88 -25.74 -8.37
CA SER A 208 -116.83 -26.77 -9.40
C SER A 208 -116.71 -26.20 -10.82
N LEU A 209 -116.11 -26.98 -11.73
CA LEU A 209 -116.13 -26.80 -13.19
C LEU A 209 -117.21 -27.71 -13.78
N HIS A 210 -118.02 -27.19 -14.69
CA HIS A 210 -119.15 -27.90 -15.27
C HIS A 210 -118.94 -28.26 -16.75
N SER A 211 -119.50 -29.40 -17.12
CA SER A 211 -119.66 -29.88 -18.48
C SER A 211 -121.15 -30.09 -18.71
N ASN A 212 -121.70 -29.49 -19.76
CA ASN A 212 -123.13 -29.35 -19.99
C ASN A 212 -123.56 -29.95 -21.34
N LEU A 213 -124.79 -30.43 -21.42
CA LEU A 213 -125.48 -30.75 -22.66
C LEU A 213 -126.59 -29.74 -22.93
N ALA A 214 -126.53 -29.11 -24.11
CA ALA A 214 -127.37 -28.01 -24.53
C ALA A 214 -127.92 -28.22 -25.96
N LEU A 215 -128.81 -27.34 -26.42
CA LEU A 215 -129.26 -27.27 -27.81
C LEU A 215 -128.66 -26.03 -28.50
N PRO A 216 -128.36 -26.10 -29.80
CA PRO A 216 -127.98 -24.93 -30.57
C PRO A 216 -129.16 -23.97 -30.75
N THR A 217 -128.96 -22.69 -30.42
CA THR A 217 -129.84 -21.58 -30.86
C THR A 217 -129.28 -20.86 -32.08
N GLY A 218 -128.04 -21.17 -32.46
CA GLY A 218 -127.35 -20.66 -33.63
C GLY A 218 -126.05 -21.41 -33.87
N ALA A 219 -125.30 -21.02 -34.90
CA ALA A 219 -124.02 -21.67 -35.21
C ALA A 219 -122.93 -21.45 -34.15
N SER A 220 -123.06 -20.40 -33.33
CA SER A 220 -122.08 -19.99 -32.30
C SER A 220 -122.71 -19.80 -30.91
N THR A 221 -123.97 -20.20 -30.73
CA THR A 221 -124.71 -20.00 -29.48
C THR A 221 -125.50 -21.26 -29.12
N VAL A 222 -125.49 -21.61 -27.85
CA VAL A 222 -126.20 -22.76 -27.30
C VAL A 222 -126.95 -22.34 -26.05
N ASP A 223 -128.11 -22.96 -25.82
CA ASP A 223 -128.87 -22.75 -24.59
C ASP A 223 -129.48 -24.06 -24.06
N CYS A 224 -130.05 -23.98 -22.88
CA CYS A 224 -130.62 -25.13 -22.19
C CYS A 224 -132.14 -25.26 -22.28
N SER A 225 -132.81 -24.35 -22.98
CA SER A 225 -134.27 -24.16 -22.86
C SER A 225 -135.09 -25.40 -23.27
N GLY A 226 -134.58 -26.23 -24.19
CA GLY A 226 -135.26 -27.46 -24.62
C GLY A 226 -134.86 -28.75 -23.87
N LEU A 227 -133.63 -28.87 -23.38
CA LEU A 227 -133.12 -30.09 -22.70
C LEU A 227 -133.00 -29.98 -21.17
N GLY A 228 -133.15 -28.77 -20.62
CA GLY A 228 -133.14 -28.50 -19.18
C GLY A 228 -131.77 -28.36 -18.52
N CYS A 229 -130.69 -28.14 -19.28
CA CYS A 229 -129.28 -28.20 -18.84
C CYS A 229 -128.96 -29.50 -18.09
N ARG A 230 -128.42 -30.50 -18.79
CA ARG A 230 -127.84 -31.66 -18.09
C ARG A 230 -126.38 -31.34 -17.84
N ASP A 231 -125.96 -31.32 -16.59
CA ASP A 231 -124.58 -31.00 -16.22
C ASP A 231 -123.92 -32.10 -15.36
N VAL A 232 -122.61 -32.21 -15.49
CA VAL A 232 -121.72 -32.96 -14.60
C VAL A 232 -120.57 -32.04 -14.17
N SER A 233 -120.00 -32.26 -12.98
CA SER A 233 -119.07 -31.29 -12.41
C SER A 233 -117.84 -31.90 -11.72
N ILE A 234 -116.70 -31.20 -11.83
CA ILE A 234 -115.44 -31.48 -11.14
C ILE A 234 -115.22 -30.46 -10.02
N PRO A 235 -114.88 -30.86 -8.79
CA PRO A 235 -114.58 -29.92 -7.72
C PRO A 235 -113.19 -29.27 -7.92
N VAL A 236 -113.14 -27.94 -8.01
CA VAL A 236 -111.92 -27.21 -8.45
C VAL A 236 -110.78 -27.26 -7.42
N LYS A 237 -111.08 -27.21 -6.12
CA LYS A 237 -110.07 -27.10 -5.05
C LYS A 237 -109.21 -28.37 -4.92
N GLU A 238 -109.61 -29.43 -5.59
CA GLU A 238 -108.97 -30.73 -5.55
C GLU A 238 -108.12 -31.02 -6.78
N ILE A 239 -108.19 -30.16 -7.80
CA ILE A 239 -107.31 -30.20 -8.96
C ILE A 239 -105.90 -29.80 -8.49
N LEU A 240 -104.93 -30.70 -8.61
CA LEU A 240 -103.53 -30.42 -8.27
C LEU A 240 -102.78 -29.75 -9.45
N PRO A 241 -101.93 -28.75 -9.17
CA PRO A 241 -101.16 -28.05 -10.19
C PRO A 241 -99.92 -28.81 -10.66
N GLN A 242 -99.48 -28.54 -11.88
CA GLN A 242 -98.11 -28.88 -12.31
C GLN A 242 -97.09 -28.00 -11.54
N GLU A 243 -95.98 -28.58 -11.04
CA GLU A 243 -95.00 -27.85 -10.18
C GLU A 243 -93.54 -28.05 -10.61
N LEU A 244 -92.66 -27.10 -10.26
CA LEU A 244 -91.19 -27.19 -10.36
C LEU A 244 -90.51 -26.94 -9.00
N ARG A 245 -89.37 -27.60 -8.76
CA ARG A 245 -88.47 -27.30 -7.62
C ARG A 245 -87.01 -27.33 -8.09
N LYS A 246 -86.13 -26.54 -7.47
CA LYS A 246 -84.68 -26.55 -7.77
C LYS A 246 -83.76 -26.30 -6.57
N ASP A 247 -82.48 -26.65 -6.70
CA ASP A 247 -81.39 -26.41 -5.74
C ASP A 247 -80.09 -25.90 -6.41
N MET A 248 -79.14 -25.35 -5.63
CA MET A 248 -77.88 -24.72 -6.11
C MET A 248 -76.72 -24.84 -5.10
N SER A 249 -75.47 -25.02 -5.57
CA SER A 249 -74.22 -25.02 -4.75
C SER A 249 -73.00 -24.41 -5.48
N ALA A 250 -72.00 -23.85 -4.75
CA ALA A 250 -70.78 -23.23 -5.34
C ALA A 250 -69.48 -23.30 -4.47
N LYS A 251 -68.29 -23.47 -5.07
CA LYS A 251 -66.95 -23.50 -4.38
C LYS A 251 -65.79 -22.84 -5.17
N GLN A 252 -64.77 -22.25 -4.52
CA GLN A 252 -63.61 -21.56 -5.13
C GLN A 252 -62.20 -22.05 -4.66
N ASP A 253 -61.27 -22.33 -5.58
CA ASP A 253 -59.88 -22.79 -5.28
C ASP A 253 -58.89 -21.66 -4.86
N THR A 254 -57.67 -21.99 -4.40
CA THR A 254 -56.60 -21.04 -3.99
C THR A 254 -55.18 -21.56 -4.31
N ASP A 255 -54.28 -20.68 -4.78
CA ASP A 255 -52.87 -21.01 -5.12
C ASP A 255 -51.86 -19.97 -4.57
N PHE A 256 -50.57 -20.33 -4.48
CA PHE A 256 -49.45 -19.46 -4.05
C PHE A 256 -48.24 -19.62 -4.98
N THR A 257 -47.53 -18.52 -5.26
CA THR A 257 -46.27 -18.54 -6.03
C THR A 257 -45.07 -18.21 -5.14
N TRP A 258 -43.91 -18.76 -5.45
CA TRP A 258 -42.65 -18.54 -4.75
C TRP A 258 -41.60 -17.95 -5.70
N ASN A 259 -40.68 -17.16 -5.15
CA ASN A 259 -39.51 -16.62 -5.83
C ASN A 259 -38.27 -16.75 -4.94
N ILE A 260 -37.09 -16.99 -5.52
CA ILE A 260 -35.81 -17.12 -4.81
C ILE A 260 -34.72 -16.25 -5.47
N THR A 261 -33.90 -15.60 -4.67
CA THR A 261 -32.73 -14.82 -5.09
C THR A 261 -31.51 -15.19 -4.23
N LYS A 262 -30.31 -15.06 -4.80
CA LYS A 262 -29.04 -15.34 -4.13
C LYS A 262 -28.01 -14.28 -4.49
N GLU A 263 -27.32 -13.75 -3.49
CA GLU A 263 -26.36 -12.66 -3.64
C GLU A 263 -25.11 -12.92 -2.79
N ALA A 264 -23.94 -12.47 -3.25
CA ALA A 264 -22.71 -12.53 -2.49
C ALA A 264 -22.17 -11.13 -2.22
N ASN A 265 -21.67 -10.91 -1.00
CA ASN A 265 -21.08 -9.67 -0.56
C ASN A 265 -19.74 -9.93 0.17
N PRO A 266 -18.59 -9.48 -0.38
CA PRO A 266 -18.41 -8.90 -1.70
C PRO A 266 -18.39 -9.96 -2.83
N THR A 267 -18.64 -9.54 -4.08
CA THR A 267 -18.54 -10.41 -5.28
C THR A 267 -17.10 -10.62 -5.77
N LYS A 268 -16.14 -9.91 -5.17
CA LYS A 268 -14.70 -10.09 -5.40
C LYS A 268 -13.96 -10.00 -4.07
N VAL A 269 -13.09 -10.97 -3.81
CA VAL A 269 -12.21 -11.00 -2.63
C VAL A 269 -10.78 -10.92 -3.11
N SER A 270 -10.12 -9.81 -2.80
CA SER A 270 -8.68 -9.68 -3.01
C SER A 270 -7.96 -9.85 -1.68
N PHE A 271 -6.99 -10.75 -1.65
CA PHE A 271 -6.00 -10.82 -0.57
C PHE A 271 -4.94 -9.70 -0.69
N GLY A 272 -4.94 -8.96 -1.80
CA GLY A 272 -4.00 -7.89 -2.08
C GLY A 272 -2.56 -8.39 -2.06
N ASN A 273 -1.65 -7.50 -1.68
CA ASN A 273 -0.22 -7.78 -1.64
C ASN A 273 0.09 -8.73 -0.49
N VAL A 274 0.41 -9.98 -0.81
CA VAL A 274 0.77 -11.01 0.19
C VAL A 274 2.07 -10.70 0.93
N CYS A 275 2.89 -9.77 0.42
CA CYS A 275 4.10 -9.29 1.06
C CYS A 275 3.88 -8.07 1.97
N SER A 276 2.64 -7.60 2.11
CA SER A 276 2.31 -6.55 3.08
C SER A 276 2.56 -7.04 4.52
N LYS A 277 3.04 -6.15 5.40
CA LYS A 277 3.21 -6.45 6.83
C LYS A 277 1.89 -6.80 7.51
N ASP A 278 0.78 -6.25 7.02
CA ASP A 278 -0.57 -6.48 7.55
C ASP A 278 -1.34 -7.56 6.75
N PHE A 279 -0.62 -8.45 6.05
CA PHE A 279 -1.25 -9.52 5.28
C PHE A 279 -2.08 -10.45 6.17
N SER A 280 -3.33 -10.68 5.76
CA SER A 280 -4.24 -11.64 6.37
C SER A 280 -4.52 -12.75 5.37
N ASP A 281 -4.30 -13.99 5.77
CA ASP A 281 -4.59 -15.19 4.98
C ASP A 281 -6.07 -15.59 4.98
N GLN A 282 -6.90 -14.78 5.65
CA GLN A 282 -8.34 -14.96 5.78
C GLN A 282 -9.10 -13.70 5.38
N LYS A 283 -10.19 -13.88 4.62
CA LYS A 283 -11.11 -12.81 4.24
C LYS A 283 -12.56 -13.27 4.34
N PRO A 284 -13.46 -12.47 4.93
CA PRO A 284 -14.87 -12.82 5.04
C PRO A 284 -15.59 -12.65 3.70
N VAL A 285 -16.61 -13.46 3.49
CA VAL A 285 -17.62 -13.29 2.44
C VAL A 285 -18.98 -13.75 2.96
N GLU A 286 -20.00 -12.95 2.74
CA GLU A 286 -21.38 -13.27 3.09
C GLU A 286 -22.14 -13.69 1.84
N ILE A 287 -22.88 -14.78 1.91
CA ILE A 287 -23.81 -15.18 0.83
C ILE A 287 -25.22 -15.28 1.39
N THR A 288 -26.14 -14.50 0.82
CA THR A 288 -27.52 -14.42 1.28
C THR A 288 -28.44 -15.09 0.27
N ILE A 289 -29.29 -15.99 0.74
CA ILE A 289 -30.42 -16.55 0.00
C ILE A 289 -31.69 -15.92 0.56
N THR A 290 -32.54 -15.37 -0.31
CA THR A 290 -33.83 -14.78 0.06
C THR A 290 -34.92 -15.44 -0.76
N TRP A 291 -36.05 -15.76 -0.13
CA TRP A 291 -37.24 -16.25 -0.81
C TRP A 291 -38.50 -15.49 -0.38
N THR A 292 -39.41 -15.32 -1.33
CA THR A 292 -40.67 -14.60 -1.13
C THR A 292 -41.85 -15.45 -1.57
N LYS A 293 -42.86 -15.57 -0.70
CA LYS A 293 -44.16 -16.17 -0.98
C LYS A 293 -45.16 -15.08 -1.39
N SER A 294 -45.91 -15.29 -2.47
CA SER A 294 -46.96 -14.35 -2.91
C SER A 294 -48.17 -14.34 -1.98
N ALA A 295 -49.04 -13.34 -2.14
CA ALA A 295 -50.40 -13.41 -1.60
C ALA A 295 -51.18 -14.57 -2.25
N ALA A 296 -52.23 -15.03 -1.57
CA ALA A 296 -53.13 -16.07 -2.06
C ALA A 296 -53.83 -15.62 -3.35
N ILE A 297 -53.81 -16.48 -4.37
CA ILE A 297 -54.42 -16.23 -5.68
C ILE A 297 -55.75 -16.98 -5.74
N PRO A 298 -56.91 -16.29 -5.88
CA PRO A 298 -58.21 -16.95 -6.03
C PRO A 298 -58.30 -17.74 -7.34
N GLY A 299 -58.70 -19.00 -7.26
CA GLY A 299 -58.92 -19.89 -8.40
C GLY A 299 -60.35 -19.84 -8.96
N VAL A 300 -60.67 -20.82 -9.81
CA VAL A 300 -61.98 -20.93 -10.48
C VAL A 300 -63.12 -21.24 -9.50
N VAL A 301 -64.35 -20.85 -9.86
CA VAL A 301 -65.57 -21.15 -9.08
C VAL A 301 -66.39 -22.24 -9.77
N THR A 302 -66.69 -23.34 -9.10
CA THR A 302 -67.54 -24.42 -9.65
C THR A 302 -68.94 -24.35 -9.05
N VAL A 303 -69.97 -24.31 -9.91
CA VAL A 303 -71.39 -24.17 -9.56
C VAL A 303 -72.19 -25.37 -10.08
N THR A 304 -73.18 -25.86 -9.34
CA THR A 304 -74.08 -26.94 -9.76
C THR A 304 -75.51 -26.72 -9.27
N THR A 305 -76.50 -26.91 -10.16
CA THR A 305 -77.93 -26.76 -9.91
C THR A 305 -78.70 -27.99 -10.40
N ASN A 306 -79.81 -28.33 -9.74
CA ASN A 306 -80.71 -29.44 -10.13
C ASN A 306 -82.16 -28.97 -10.16
N VAL A 307 -82.93 -29.36 -11.19
CA VAL A 307 -84.35 -29.00 -11.38
C VAL A 307 -85.23 -30.24 -11.51
N TYR A 308 -86.33 -30.26 -10.76
CA TYR A 308 -87.31 -31.33 -10.66
C TYR A 308 -88.68 -30.83 -11.14
N ALA A 309 -89.42 -31.67 -11.87
CA ALA A 309 -90.77 -31.40 -12.34
C ALA A 309 -91.76 -32.43 -11.80
N LYS A 310 -92.91 -31.98 -11.31
CA LYS A 310 -93.95 -32.82 -10.72
C LYS A 310 -95.21 -32.80 -11.59
N ASN A 311 -95.65 -33.98 -11.98
CA ASN A 311 -96.84 -34.19 -12.80
C ASN A 311 -97.94 -34.90 -11.97
N PRO A 312 -98.97 -34.18 -11.51
CA PRO A 312 -100.11 -34.81 -10.83
C PRO A 312 -101.15 -35.45 -11.77
N ALA A 313 -101.10 -35.22 -13.08
CA ALA A 313 -102.07 -35.79 -14.01
C ALA A 313 -102.06 -37.33 -13.95
N SER A 314 -103.22 -37.93 -14.24
CA SER A 314 -103.40 -39.38 -14.39
C SER A 314 -102.68 -39.98 -15.62
N ARG A 315 -101.97 -39.14 -16.38
CA ARG A 315 -101.28 -39.47 -17.61
C ARG A 315 -99.90 -38.82 -17.67
N THR A 316 -99.04 -39.36 -18.53
CA THR A 316 -97.71 -38.77 -18.79
C THR A 316 -97.86 -37.39 -19.43
N ILE A 317 -97.11 -36.43 -18.91
CA ILE A 317 -96.99 -35.06 -19.43
C ILE A 317 -95.53 -34.80 -19.76
N THR A 318 -95.28 -34.23 -20.93
CA THR A 318 -93.93 -33.84 -21.34
C THR A 318 -93.64 -32.41 -20.87
N VAL A 319 -92.50 -32.20 -20.23
CA VAL A 319 -92.02 -30.89 -19.77
C VAL A 319 -90.70 -30.53 -20.45
N ASN A 320 -90.49 -29.25 -20.73
CA ASN A 320 -89.22 -28.72 -21.22
C ASN A 320 -88.81 -27.54 -20.35
N VAL A 321 -87.67 -27.64 -19.68
CA VAL A 321 -87.17 -26.67 -18.70
C VAL A 321 -86.00 -25.90 -19.28
N THR A 322 -86.04 -24.58 -19.17
CA THR A 322 -84.88 -23.70 -19.36
C THR A 322 -84.41 -23.17 -17.99
N ASP A 323 -83.12 -23.34 -17.69
CA ASP A 323 -82.47 -23.02 -16.44
C ASP A 323 -81.40 -21.95 -16.64
N LYS A 324 -81.35 -20.92 -15.80
CA LYS A 324 -80.49 -19.73 -15.96
C LYS A 324 -79.81 -19.34 -14.66
N ILE A 325 -78.48 -19.41 -14.65
CA ILE A 325 -77.62 -19.02 -13.52
C ILE A 325 -77.19 -17.56 -13.69
N TYR A 326 -77.24 -16.79 -12.61
CA TYR A 326 -76.94 -15.36 -12.56
C TYR A 326 -75.90 -15.02 -11.48
N LYS A 327 -75.15 -13.94 -11.72
CA LYS A 327 -74.21 -13.37 -10.76
C LYS A 327 -74.93 -12.61 -9.65
N GLY A 328 -74.48 -12.82 -8.41
CA GLY A 328 -74.99 -12.10 -7.24
C GLY A 328 -76.40 -12.54 -6.83
N THR A 329 -77.14 -11.64 -6.19
CA THR A 329 -78.48 -11.91 -5.65
C THR A 329 -79.61 -11.48 -6.60
N THR A 330 -79.29 -10.95 -7.79
CA THR A 330 -80.27 -10.41 -8.75
C THR A 330 -80.18 -11.10 -10.11
N GLN A 331 -81.24 -11.03 -10.91
CA GLN A 331 -81.32 -11.65 -12.24
C GLN A 331 -80.81 -10.72 -13.38
N ALA A 332 -79.90 -9.79 -13.04
CA ALA A 332 -79.41 -8.78 -13.99
C ALA A 332 -78.27 -9.30 -14.89
N ASN A 333 -77.41 -10.16 -14.35
CA ASN A 333 -76.17 -10.60 -15.01
C ASN A 333 -76.19 -12.11 -15.21
N LEU A 334 -76.60 -12.55 -16.39
CA LEU A 334 -76.67 -13.97 -16.76
C LEU A 334 -75.25 -14.54 -16.94
N LEU A 335 -74.97 -15.64 -16.25
CA LEU A 335 -73.69 -16.36 -16.31
C LEU A 335 -73.76 -17.60 -17.21
N ASP A 336 -74.86 -18.37 -17.13
CA ASP A 336 -75.03 -19.55 -17.96
C ASP A 336 -76.51 -19.90 -18.16
N THR A 337 -76.81 -20.64 -19.22
CA THR A 337 -78.15 -21.16 -19.50
C THR A 337 -78.08 -22.62 -19.93
N ALA A 338 -78.93 -23.46 -19.35
CA ALA A 338 -79.10 -24.85 -19.74
C ALA A 338 -80.57 -25.15 -20.08
N ASN A 339 -80.80 -26.15 -20.90
CA ASN A 339 -82.15 -26.60 -21.25
C ASN A 339 -82.23 -28.13 -21.10
N SER A 340 -83.33 -28.63 -20.54
CA SER A 340 -83.52 -30.08 -20.33
C SER A 340 -83.80 -30.84 -21.62
N GLY A 341 -84.26 -30.16 -22.67
CA GLY A 341 -85.03 -30.76 -23.75
C GLY A 341 -86.38 -31.29 -23.24
N ASP A 342 -87.12 -31.94 -24.13
CA ASP A 342 -88.40 -32.57 -23.79
C ASP A 342 -88.17 -33.78 -22.87
N LYS A 343 -88.81 -33.77 -21.69
CA LYS A 343 -88.76 -34.84 -20.70
C LYS A 343 -90.16 -35.32 -20.38
N ASP A 344 -90.39 -36.62 -20.58
CA ASP A 344 -91.65 -37.25 -20.19
C ASP A 344 -91.66 -37.49 -18.68
N VAL A 345 -92.59 -36.84 -17.98
CA VAL A 345 -92.82 -37.04 -16.55
C VAL A 345 -94.03 -37.97 -16.40
N PRO A 346 -93.83 -39.22 -15.92
CA PRO A 346 -94.93 -40.16 -15.74
C PRO A 346 -96.05 -39.61 -14.85
N ALA A 347 -97.23 -40.20 -14.97
CA ALA A 347 -98.40 -39.86 -14.16
C ALA A 347 -98.08 -39.95 -12.65
N ALA A 348 -98.54 -39.00 -11.86
CA ALA A 348 -98.38 -38.94 -10.41
C ALA A 348 -96.92 -39.08 -9.90
N THR A 349 -95.93 -38.56 -10.64
CA THR A 349 -94.50 -38.60 -10.25
C THR A 349 -93.85 -37.22 -10.18
N GLU A 350 -92.73 -37.14 -9.46
CA GLU A 350 -91.74 -36.07 -9.55
C GLU A 350 -90.44 -36.64 -10.13
N LEU A 351 -89.86 -35.96 -11.13
CA LEU A 351 -88.66 -36.42 -11.84
C LEU A 351 -87.60 -35.31 -11.90
N LEU A 352 -86.33 -35.67 -11.69
CA LEU A 352 -85.20 -34.79 -12.01
C LEU A 352 -85.12 -34.62 -13.54
N VAL A 353 -85.33 -33.41 -14.01
CA VAL A 353 -85.39 -33.13 -15.45
C VAL A 353 -84.13 -32.44 -15.98
N LEU A 354 -83.34 -31.80 -15.11
CA LEU A 354 -82.08 -31.14 -15.49
C LEU A 354 -81.08 -31.05 -14.32
N THR A 355 -79.81 -31.38 -14.59
CA THR A 355 -78.65 -30.98 -13.78
C THR A 355 -77.77 -30.05 -14.62
N HIS A 356 -77.40 -28.90 -14.07
CA HIS A 356 -76.65 -27.86 -14.76
C HIS A 356 -75.41 -27.48 -13.94
N THR A 357 -74.23 -27.77 -14.50
CA THR A 357 -72.92 -27.55 -13.86
C THR A 357 -72.09 -26.59 -14.70
N LYS A 358 -71.49 -25.58 -14.05
CA LYS A 358 -70.66 -24.57 -14.71
C LYS A 358 -69.42 -24.23 -13.89
N VAL A 359 -68.27 -24.18 -14.55
CA VAL A 359 -67.04 -23.57 -14.02
C VAL A 359 -66.99 -22.12 -14.48
N LEU A 360 -66.90 -21.20 -13.53
CA LEU A 360 -66.85 -19.76 -13.69
C LEU A 360 -65.43 -19.27 -13.40
N LEU A 361 -65.08 -18.12 -13.96
CA LEU A 361 -63.83 -17.44 -13.64
C LEU A 361 -63.91 -16.86 -12.22
N ALA A 362 -62.74 -16.63 -11.60
CA ALA A 362 -62.67 -16.07 -10.24
C ALA A 362 -63.42 -14.72 -10.12
N GLU A 363 -63.42 -13.92 -11.17
CA GLU A 363 -64.09 -12.61 -11.25
C GLU A 363 -65.63 -12.70 -11.26
N ASP A 364 -66.19 -13.80 -11.76
CA ASP A 364 -67.63 -14.03 -11.74
C ASP A 364 -68.12 -14.38 -10.33
N GLY A 365 -67.23 -14.90 -9.48
CA GLY A 365 -67.48 -15.20 -8.07
C GLY A 365 -67.25 -14.04 -7.11
N SER A 366 -66.86 -12.85 -7.59
CA SER A 366 -66.47 -11.72 -6.74
C SER A 366 -67.53 -11.29 -5.73
N ASP A 367 -68.80 -11.50 -6.06
CA ASP A 367 -69.94 -11.01 -5.26
C ASP A 367 -70.32 -11.99 -4.14
N GLY A 368 -69.60 -13.12 -4.02
CA GLY A 368 -69.75 -14.11 -2.96
C GLY A 368 -71.05 -14.93 -3.00
N SER A 369 -71.96 -14.62 -3.92
CA SER A 369 -73.29 -15.25 -4.04
C SER A 369 -73.75 -15.36 -5.49
N LEU A 370 -74.65 -16.31 -5.75
CA LEU A 370 -75.22 -16.59 -7.07
C LEU A 370 -76.74 -16.82 -6.96
N ASN A 371 -77.48 -16.53 -8.04
CA ASN A 371 -78.93 -16.71 -8.16
C ASN A 371 -79.27 -17.57 -9.39
N ASP A 372 -80.41 -18.27 -9.38
CA ASP A 372 -80.74 -19.23 -10.43
C ASP A 372 -82.26 -19.38 -10.63
N VAL A 373 -82.74 -19.46 -11.89
CA VAL A 373 -84.17 -19.53 -12.27
C VAL A 373 -84.43 -20.62 -13.32
N ALA A 374 -85.40 -21.49 -13.07
CA ALA A 374 -85.87 -22.51 -14.00
C ALA A 374 -87.31 -22.22 -14.44
N THR A 375 -87.61 -22.31 -15.73
CA THR A 375 -88.96 -22.11 -16.31
C THR A 375 -89.34 -23.31 -17.16
N ALA A 376 -90.53 -23.91 -16.94
CA ALA A 376 -91.04 -25.04 -17.73
C ALA A 376 -92.19 -24.68 -18.67
N THR A 377 -92.18 -25.31 -19.84
CA THR A 377 -93.32 -25.39 -20.76
C THR A 377 -93.80 -26.84 -20.86
N TYR A 378 -95.09 -27.03 -21.16
CA TYR A 378 -95.74 -28.35 -21.16
C TYR A 378 -96.21 -28.74 -22.56
N ILE A 379 -96.09 -30.02 -22.90
CA ILE A 379 -96.49 -30.58 -24.19
C ILE A 379 -97.44 -31.75 -23.95
N ASP A 380 -98.65 -31.66 -24.50
CA ASP A 380 -99.62 -32.76 -24.53
C ASP A 380 -99.38 -33.63 -25.78
N LYS A 381 -98.48 -34.61 -25.66
CA LYS A 381 -98.17 -35.54 -26.75
C LYS A 381 -99.35 -36.40 -27.21
N ALA A 382 -100.33 -36.66 -26.34
CA ALA A 382 -101.43 -37.55 -26.71
C ALA A 382 -102.47 -36.89 -27.61
N THR A 383 -102.70 -35.57 -27.44
CA THR A 383 -103.61 -34.83 -28.31
C THR A 383 -102.89 -34.03 -29.40
N GLY A 384 -101.61 -33.69 -29.19
CA GLY A 384 -100.87 -32.76 -30.05
C GLY A 384 -101.34 -31.30 -29.92
N ILE A 385 -102.29 -31.02 -29.01
CA ILE A 385 -102.83 -29.68 -28.78
C ILE A 385 -101.92 -28.95 -27.81
N ALA A 386 -101.47 -27.75 -28.19
CA ALA A 386 -100.62 -26.91 -27.36
C ALA A 386 -101.21 -26.71 -25.96
N VAL A 387 -100.34 -26.70 -24.94
CA VAL A 387 -100.70 -26.37 -23.56
C VAL A 387 -100.26 -24.92 -23.30
N PRO A 388 -101.19 -23.96 -23.16
CA PRO A 388 -100.84 -22.58 -22.85
C PRO A 388 -100.32 -22.43 -21.40
N GLY A 389 -99.31 -21.59 -21.19
CA GLY A 389 -98.78 -21.24 -19.87
C GLY A 389 -97.43 -21.88 -19.51
N ASN A 390 -96.87 -21.51 -18.35
CA ASN A 390 -95.58 -21.98 -17.84
C ASN A 390 -95.56 -22.06 -16.31
N THR A 391 -94.53 -22.71 -15.76
CA THR A 391 -94.23 -22.73 -14.31
C THR A 391 -92.78 -22.34 -14.07
N GLU A 392 -92.46 -21.81 -12.87
CA GLU A 392 -91.11 -21.36 -12.51
C GLU A 392 -90.63 -21.89 -11.14
N ALA A 393 -89.31 -22.08 -10.99
CA ALA A 393 -88.63 -22.34 -9.72
C ALA A 393 -87.34 -21.50 -9.58
N LYS A 394 -86.95 -21.10 -8.36
CA LYS A 394 -85.78 -20.23 -8.08
C LYS A 394 -84.87 -20.80 -6.98
N ALA A 395 -83.54 -20.61 -7.06
CA ALA A 395 -82.55 -20.98 -6.04
C ALA A 395 -81.38 -19.97 -5.95
N SER A 396 -80.55 -20.07 -4.90
CA SER A 396 -79.34 -19.27 -4.70
C SER A 396 -78.28 -19.99 -3.85
N ALA A 397 -77.00 -19.66 -4.00
CA ALA A 397 -75.90 -20.21 -3.19
C ALA A 397 -74.81 -19.17 -2.87
N THR A 398 -74.16 -19.29 -1.70
CA THR A 398 -72.91 -18.59 -1.37
C THR A 398 -71.69 -19.42 -1.79
N ILE A 399 -70.57 -18.76 -2.08
CA ILE A 399 -69.34 -19.43 -2.55
C ILE A 399 -68.52 -19.92 -1.36
N GLY A 400 -68.34 -21.25 -1.24
CA GLY A 400 -67.49 -21.88 -0.22
C GLY A 400 -66.03 -22.06 -0.65
N THR A 401 -65.16 -22.49 0.28
CA THR A 401 -63.74 -22.76 0.00
C THR A 401 -63.51 -24.08 -0.76
N GLY A 402 -62.59 -24.06 -1.71
CA GLY A 402 -62.10 -25.18 -2.53
C GLY A 402 -60.70 -25.65 -2.12
N THR A 403 -59.90 -26.11 -3.08
CA THR A 403 -58.56 -26.69 -2.87
C THR A 403 -57.46 -25.63 -2.74
N THR A 404 -56.41 -25.90 -1.93
CA THR A 404 -55.22 -25.04 -1.75
C THR A 404 -53.97 -25.71 -2.32
N THR A 405 -53.17 -25.00 -3.13
CA THR A 405 -51.94 -25.52 -3.77
C THR A 405 -50.71 -24.65 -3.46
N ASN A 406 -49.49 -25.23 -3.47
CA ASN A 406 -48.20 -24.53 -3.29
C ASN A 406 -48.02 -23.75 -1.97
N ALA A 407 -48.69 -24.18 -0.91
CA ALA A 407 -48.69 -23.48 0.37
C ALA A 407 -47.31 -23.42 1.07
N THR A 408 -46.37 -24.30 0.72
CA THR A 408 -45.04 -24.42 1.33
C THR A 408 -43.93 -24.69 0.30
N ALA A 409 -42.66 -24.43 0.67
CA ALA A 409 -41.48 -24.71 -0.16
C ALA A 409 -40.25 -25.12 0.67
N VAL A 410 -39.28 -25.82 0.06
CA VAL A 410 -37.98 -26.18 0.67
C VAL A 410 -36.84 -25.52 -0.12
N ILE A 411 -35.85 -24.98 0.58
CA ILE A 411 -34.66 -24.35 -0.01
C ILE A 411 -33.46 -25.27 0.20
N THR A 412 -32.68 -25.47 -0.86
CA THR A 412 -31.41 -26.20 -0.84
C THR A 412 -30.30 -25.30 -1.37
N ASP A 413 -29.08 -25.51 -0.92
CA ASP A 413 -27.90 -24.73 -1.29
C ASP A 413 -26.70 -25.64 -1.54
N THR A 414 -25.82 -25.28 -2.48
CA THR A 414 -24.59 -26.02 -2.76
C THR A 414 -23.48 -25.09 -3.21
N GLU A 415 -22.32 -25.24 -2.56
CA GLU A 415 -21.19 -24.33 -2.68
C GLU A 415 -19.84 -25.04 -2.77
N SER A 416 -18.93 -24.51 -3.59
CA SER A 416 -17.57 -25.03 -3.79
C SER A 416 -16.58 -23.93 -4.21
N ILE A 417 -15.29 -24.11 -3.93
CA ILE A 417 -14.23 -23.17 -4.31
C ILE A 417 -13.22 -23.84 -5.23
N SER A 418 -12.75 -23.10 -6.23
CA SER A 418 -11.68 -23.48 -7.14
C SER A 418 -10.47 -22.56 -6.97
N GLY A 419 -9.29 -23.04 -7.39
CA GLY A 419 -8.02 -22.32 -7.30
C GLY A 419 -7.05 -22.98 -6.31
N ASN A 420 -5.78 -23.05 -6.70
CA ASN A 420 -4.74 -23.65 -5.85
C ASN A 420 -4.57 -22.83 -4.57
N PHE A 421 -4.31 -23.51 -3.46
CA PHE A 421 -4.07 -22.90 -2.14
C PHE A 421 -5.28 -22.20 -1.51
N LEU A 422 -6.48 -22.34 -2.09
CA LEU A 422 -7.71 -21.76 -1.57
C LEU A 422 -8.59 -22.81 -0.91
N LYS A 423 -9.18 -22.45 0.23
CA LYS A 423 -10.28 -23.16 0.88
C LYS A 423 -11.32 -22.15 1.34
N PHE A 424 -12.53 -22.58 1.62
CA PHE A 424 -13.51 -21.78 2.33
C PHE A 424 -14.07 -22.55 3.52
N SER A 425 -14.64 -21.83 4.48
CA SER A 425 -15.46 -22.39 5.55
C SER A 425 -16.74 -21.58 5.65
N VAL A 426 -17.88 -22.25 5.81
CA VAL A 426 -19.09 -21.63 6.38
C VAL A 426 -18.91 -21.61 7.90
N ASP A 427 -18.86 -20.42 8.50
CA ASP A 427 -18.54 -20.22 9.90
C ASP A 427 -19.78 -20.04 10.78
N SER A 428 -20.82 -19.43 10.22
CA SER A 428 -22.13 -19.31 10.88
C SER A 428 -23.26 -19.10 9.86
N LEU A 429 -24.49 -19.35 10.31
CA LEU A 429 -25.70 -19.02 9.59
C LEU A 429 -26.41 -17.85 10.29
N GLY A 430 -26.81 -16.85 9.52
CA GLY A 430 -27.69 -15.76 9.94
C GLY A 430 -29.13 -16.00 9.49
N GLY A 431 -30.09 -15.49 10.26
CA GLY A 431 -31.53 -15.71 10.04
C GLY A 431 -32.07 -16.87 10.88
N SER A 432 -33.37 -16.81 11.22
CA SER A 432 -34.04 -17.79 12.11
C SER A 432 -34.61 -19.00 11.35
N VAL A 433 -33.90 -19.50 10.35
CA VAL A 433 -34.38 -20.59 9.49
C VAL A 433 -33.73 -21.90 9.92
N SER A 434 -34.56 -22.88 10.30
CA SER A 434 -34.08 -24.22 10.61
C SER A 434 -33.61 -24.90 9.32
N GLY A 435 -32.47 -25.59 9.41
CA GLY A 435 -31.90 -26.33 8.29
C GLY A 435 -30.76 -27.22 8.75
N SER A 436 -30.24 -28.04 7.83
CA SER A 436 -29.19 -29.00 8.10
C SER A 436 -28.23 -29.10 6.92
N PHE A 437 -26.94 -29.30 7.21
CA PHE A 437 -25.96 -29.56 6.17
C PHE A 437 -26.00 -31.01 5.72
N ASN A 438 -25.98 -31.24 4.40
CA ASN A 438 -25.96 -32.56 3.78
C ASN A 438 -25.04 -32.57 2.55
N PRO A 439 -23.95 -33.38 2.56
CA PRO A 439 -23.47 -34.25 3.64
C PRO A 439 -23.12 -33.47 4.91
N ALA A 440 -23.00 -34.16 6.04
CA ALA A 440 -22.74 -33.52 7.33
C ALA A 440 -21.50 -32.62 7.28
N TYR A 441 -21.67 -31.35 7.61
CA TYR A 441 -20.63 -30.34 7.64
C TYR A 441 -20.63 -29.63 9.00
N THR A 442 -19.46 -29.50 9.60
CA THR A 442 -19.27 -28.77 10.87
C THR A 442 -18.85 -27.34 10.55
N LEU A 443 -19.59 -26.35 11.09
CA LEU A 443 -19.27 -24.92 10.92
C LEU A 443 -17.79 -24.63 11.27
N GLY A 444 -17.15 -23.76 10.49
CA GLY A 444 -15.72 -23.43 10.56
C GLY A 444 -14.78 -24.42 9.88
N THR A 445 -15.27 -25.55 9.36
CA THR A 445 -14.40 -26.54 8.69
C THR A 445 -13.93 -26.06 7.32
N GLN A 446 -12.63 -25.88 7.13
CA GLN A 446 -12.06 -25.51 5.84
C GLN A 446 -12.18 -26.64 4.81
N THR A 447 -12.76 -26.36 3.65
CA THR A 447 -12.97 -27.33 2.57
C THR A 447 -12.83 -26.68 1.20
N THR A 448 -12.73 -27.50 0.15
CA THR A 448 -12.90 -27.04 -1.26
C THR A 448 -14.34 -27.23 -1.76
N GLY A 449 -15.19 -27.85 -0.95
CA GLY A 449 -16.57 -28.22 -1.28
C GLY A 449 -16.70 -29.62 -1.89
N PRO A 450 -17.93 -30.03 -2.24
CA PRO A 450 -19.17 -29.28 -2.05
C PRO A 450 -19.60 -29.22 -0.58
N VAL A 451 -20.12 -28.07 -0.13
CA VAL A 451 -20.92 -27.96 1.10
C VAL A 451 -22.37 -27.78 0.69
N GLY A 452 -23.25 -28.65 1.18
CA GLY A 452 -24.69 -28.61 0.88
C GLY A 452 -25.50 -28.26 2.12
N TRP A 453 -26.55 -27.45 1.98
CA TRP A 453 -27.47 -27.09 3.06
C TRP A 453 -28.91 -27.21 2.60
N THR A 454 -29.80 -27.71 3.47
CA THR A 454 -31.24 -27.83 3.18
C THR A 454 -32.05 -27.23 4.33
N SER A 455 -33.00 -26.36 4.02
CA SER A 455 -33.94 -25.79 4.98
C SER A 455 -35.00 -26.83 5.40
N GLY A 456 -35.63 -26.60 6.56
CA GLY A 456 -36.95 -27.17 6.83
C GLY A 456 -38.00 -26.63 5.84
N GLU A 457 -39.21 -27.19 5.86
CA GLU A 457 -40.33 -26.71 5.05
C GLU A 457 -40.74 -25.29 5.47
N GLN A 458 -40.75 -24.36 4.52
CA GLN A 458 -41.07 -22.95 4.73
C GLN A 458 -42.51 -22.66 4.34
N SER A 459 -43.23 -21.93 5.20
CA SER A 459 -44.63 -21.51 4.96
C SER A 459 -44.78 -20.01 4.73
N THR A 460 -43.71 -19.23 4.92
CA THR A 460 -43.64 -17.77 4.73
C THR A 460 -42.36 -17.36 3.98
N SER A 461 -42.34 -16.11 3.49
CA SER A 461 -41.10 -15.47 3.01
C SER A 461 -40.01 -15.47 4.10
N GLY A 462 -38.74 -15.50 3.70
CA GLY A 462 -37.60 -15.56 4.62
C GLY A 462 -36.26 -15.41 3.92
N SER A 463 -35.18 -15.47 4.70
CA SER A 463 -33.82 -15.48 4.19
C SER A 463 -32.89 -16.24 5.12
N VAL A 464 -31.76 -16.69 4.58
CA VAL A 464 -30.63 -17.24 5.32
C VAL A 464 -29.34 -16.61 4.80
N VAL A 465 -28.44 -16.27 5.71
CA VAL A 465 -27.12 -15.70 5.40
C VAL A 465 -26.05 -16.71 5.78
N PHE A 466 -25.17 -17.05 4.85
CA PHE A 466 -23.99 -17.88 5.11
C PHE A 466 -22.82 -16.94 5.31
N ASN A 467 -22.34 -16.82 6.55
CA ASN A 467 -21.12 -16.09 6.86
C ASN A 467 -19.95 -17.04 6.64
N LYS A 468 -19.09 -16.73 5.68
CA LYS A 468 -17.99 -17.60 5.26
C LYS A 468 -16.66 -16.88 5.39
N THR A 469 -15.61 -17.66 5.54
CA THR A 469 -14.23 -17.19 5.43
C THR A 469 -13.55 -17.92 4.29
N ILE A 470 -12.95 -17.16 3.39
CA ILE A 470 -12.02 -17.68 2.38
C ILE A 470 -10.63 -17.69 2.99
N HIS A 471 -9.96 -18.83 2.90
CA HIS A 471 -8.63 -19.10 3.44
C HIS A 471 -7.63 -19.28 2.31
N LEU A 472 -6.49 -18.60 2.40
CA LEU A 472 -5.34 -18.75 1.53
C LEU A 472 -4.21 -19.47 2.28
N ALA A 473 -3.52 -20.42 1.67
CA ALA A 473 -2.46 -21.18 2.34
C ALA A 473 -1.15 -20.35 2.49
N GLY A 474 -1.15 -19.36 3.38
CA GLY A 474 -0.04 -18.44 3.62
C GLY A 474 0.16 -17.43 2.50
N GLN A 475 1.40 -16.92 2.36
CA GLN A 475 1.74 -15.91 1.35
C GLN A 475 1.88 -16.56 -0.04
N LYS A 476 0.75 -16.77 -0.72
CA LYS A 476 0.68 -17.37 -2.05
C LYS A 476 0.01 -16.44 -3.06
N ILE A 477 0.60 -16.30 -4.25
CA ILE A 477 -0.02 -15.67 -5.42
C ILE A 477 -0.93 -16.70 -6.09
N THR A 478 -2.23 -16.43 -6.13
CA THR A 478 -3.23 -17.35 -6.68
C THR A 478 -4.44 -16.58 -7.22
N SER A 479 -5.26 -17.31 -7.97
CA SER A 479 -6.58 -16.86 -8.41
C SER A 479 -7.55 -18.03 -8.33
N GLY A 480 -8.82 -17.74 -8.05
CA GLY A 480 -9.84 -18.77 -7.88
C GLY A 480 -11.25 -18.20 -7.90
N THR A 481 -12.24 -19.07 -7.65
CA THR A 481 -13.65 -18.67 -7.60
C THR A 481 -14.40 -19.54 -6.61
N LEU A 482 -15.09 -18.90 -5.67
CA LEU A 482 -16.12 -19.53 -4.84
C LEU A 482 -17.46 -19.45 -5.59
N THR A 483 -18.02 -20.61 -5.90
CA THR A 483 -19.25 -20.79 -6.67
C THR A 483 -20.34 -21.28 -5.72
N ASP A 484 -21.50 -20.65 -5.72
CA ASP A 484 -22.58 -20.97 -4.80
C ASP A 484 -23.96 -20.90 -5.48
N THR A 485 -24.78 -21.95 -5.33
CA THR A 485 -26.08 -22.12 -6.01
C THR A 485 -27.18 -22.53 -5.05
N ALA A 486 -28.30 -21.81 -5.05
CA ALA A 486 -29.50 -22.15 -4.27
C ALA A 486 -30.64 -22.64 -5.16
N THR A 487 -31.48 -23.54 -4.64
CA THR A 487 -32.67 -24.07 -5.30
C THR A 487 -33.86 -24.06 -4.34
N LEU A 488 -34.99 -23.45 -4.73
CA LEU A 488 -36.27 -23.47 -4.02
C LEU A 488 -37.21 -24.46 -4.71
N THR A 489 -37.82 -25.38 -3.96
CA THR A 489 -38.79 -26.35 -4.47
C THR A 489 -40.14 -26.16 -3.76
N PRO A 490 -41.17 -25.63 -4.43
CA PRO A 490 -42.53 -25.59 -3.90
C PRO A 490 -43.10 -27.01 -3.75
N LYS A 491 -43.99 -27.23 -2.78
CA LYS A 491 -44.54 -28.56 -2.47
C LYS A 491 -45.23 -29.26 -3.65
N ASP A 492 -46.00 -28.50 -4.43
CA ASP A 492 -46.80 -28.99 -5.55
C ASP A 492 -46.30 -28.44 -6.90
N GLY A 493 -45.13 -27.80 -6.90
CA GLY A 493 -44.60 -27.01 -8.01
C GLY A 493 -43.21 -27.46 -8.48
N THR A 494 -42.70 -26.78 -9.51
CA THR A 494 -41.36 -27.06 -10.05
C THR A 494 -40.28 -26.27 -9.32
N ALA A 495 -39.09 -26.86 -9.19
CA ALA A 495 -37.96 -26.22 -8.53
C ALA A 495 -37.44 -25.00 -9.32
N GLN A 496 -37.11 -23.93 -8.60
CA GLN A 496 -36.49 -22.70 -9.11
C GLN A 496 -35.05 -22.62 -8.61
N VAL A 497 -34.11 -22.31 -9.50
CA VAL A 497 -32.68 -22.17 -9.17
C VAL A 497 -32.29 -20.70 -9.19
N SER A 498 -31.52 -20.26 -8.19
CA SER A 498 -30.88 -18.94 -8.15
C SER A 498 -29.39 -19.09 -7.95
N GLY A 499 -28.61 -18.65 -8.95
CA GLY A 499 -27.16 -18.83 -9.04
C GLY A 499 -26.75 -19.58 -10.32
N PRO A 500 -25.47 -19.97 -10.45
CA PRO A 500 -24.40 -19.79 -9.47
C PRO A 500 -24.01 -18.31 -9.28
N VAL A 501 -23.87 -17.88 -8.03
CA VAL A 501 -23.15 -16.65 -7.70
C VAL A 501 -21.67 -16.99 -7.61
N ASN A 502 -20.84 -16.18 -8.27
CA ASN A 502 -19.39 -16.38 -8.33
C ASN A 502 -18.68 -15.24 -7.58
N VAL A 503 -17.91 -15.59 -6.55
CA VAL A 503 -17.01 -14.67 -5.87
C VAL A 503 -15.61 -14.88 -6.43
N THR A 504 -15.11 -13.88 -7.15
CA THR A 504 -13.78 -13.99 -7.79
C THR A 504 -12.69 -13.71 -6.75
N ILE A 505 -11.65 -14.53 -6.72
CA ILE A 505 -10.58 -14.45 -5.71
C ILE A 505 -9.24 -14.20 -6.40
N ASN A 506 -8.46 -13.25 -5.89
CA ASN A 506 -7.10 -13.02 -6.33
C ASN A 506 -6.17 -12.62 -5.17
N SER A 507 -4.89 -12.92 -5.34
CA SER A 507 -3.81 -12.35 -4.54
C SER A 507 -2.70 -11.87 -5.47
N ASP A 508 -2.00 -10.82 -5.06
CA ASP A 508 -0.84 -10.28 -5.78
C ASP A 508 0.33 -10.14 -4.80
N ALA A 509 1.48 -9.70 -5.31
CA ALA A 509 2.67 -9.51 -4.50
C ALA A 509 3.45 -8.32 -5.01
N SER A 510 3.92 -7.50 -4.08
CA SER A 510 4.93 -6.48 -4.32
C SER A 510 5.97 -6.53 -3.23
N ALA A 511 7.22 -6.78 -3.63
CA ALA A 511 8.35 -7.01 -2.75
C ALA A 511 9.05 -5.70 -2.36
N GLU A 512 9.87 -5.78 -1.33
CA GLU A 512 10.69 -4.69 -0.81
C GLU A 512 12.18 -5.02 -0.99
N LEU A 513 12.93 -4.07 -1.54
CA LEU A 513 14.40 -4.14 -1.64
C LEU A 513 15.01 -3.08 -0.72
N THR A 514 15.75 -3.53 0.28
CA THR A 514 16.58 -2.64 1.11
C THR A 514 17.99 -2.57 0.54
N ILE A 515 18.47 -1.37 0.24
CA ILE A 515 19.88 -1.13 -0.06
C ILE A 515 20.54 -0.61 1.21
N LYS A 516 21.49 -1.38 1.75
CA LYS A 516 22.23 -1.04 2.95
C LYS A 516 23.65 -0.66 2.56
N LYS A 517 24.08 0.52 3.00
CA LYS A 517 25.38 1.09 2.69
C LYS A 517 26.17 1.37 3.95
N SER A 518 27.32 0.73 4.08
CA SER A 518 28.33 1.13 5.06
C SER A 518 29.54 1.75 4.35
N ILE A 519 30.11 2.76 5.00
CA ILE A 519 31.45 3.27 4.75
C ILE A 519 32.23 3.01 6.05
N ASP A 520 33.42 2.42 5.94
CA ASP A 520 34.24 2.12 7.12
C ASP A 520 34.70 3.40 7.85
N ALA A 521 35.02 3.24 9.14
CA ALA A 521 35.38 4.38 10.00
C ALA A 521 36.62 5.13 9.49
N GLU A 522 37.54 4.42 8.84
CA GLU A 522 38.75 5.01 8.26
C GLU A 522 38.42 5.91 7.07
N ALA A 523 37.65 5.45 6.08
CA ALA A 523 37.27 6.30 4.94
C ALA A 523 36.34 7.45 5.36
N MET A 524 35.51 7.26 6.39
CA MET A 524 34.70 8.35 6.97
C MET A 524 35.57 9.44 7.64
N SER A 525 36.73 9.07 8.17
CA SER A 525 37.65 10.04 8.79
C SER A 525 38.35 10.98 7.79
N PHE A 526 38.26 10.70 6.49
CA PHE A 526 38.82 11.52 5.42
C PHE A 526 37.92 12.68 5.00
N LEU A 527 36.69 12.77 5.52
CA LEU A 527 35.81 13.87 5.16
C LEU A 527 36.13 15.09 6.02
N GLY A 528 36.71 16.11 5.41
CA GLY A 528 36.88 17.44 5.99
C GLY A 528 35.57 18.23 6.05
N THR A 529 35.60 19.40 6.70
CA THR A 529 34.42 20.28 6.77
C THR A 529 34.03 20.76 5.36
N GLY A 530 32.80 20.47 4.94
CA GLY A 530 32.28 20.82 3.61
C GLY A 530 32.40 19.72 2.55
N GLU A 531 33.02 18.59 2.89
CA GLU A 531 33.17 17.43 2.01
C GLU A 531 32.09 16.36 2.27
N LYS A 532 31.84 15.48 1.31
CA LYS A 532 30.87 14.39 1.46
C LYS A 532 31.12 13.24 0.49
N TYR A 533 30.65 12.04 0.84
CA TYR A 533 30.45 10.96 -0.12
C TYR A 533 29.01 10.95 -0.61
N VAL A 534 28.83 10.87 -1.92
CA VAL A 534 27.53 10.66 -2.58
C VAL A 534 27.55 9.30 -3.25
N ILE A 535 26.70 8.40 -2.77
CA ILE A 535 26.58 7.04 -3.28
C ILE A 535 25.30 6.92 -4.08
N LYS A 536 25.42 6.67 -5.38
CA LYS A 536 24.29 6.47 -6.29
C LYS A 536 24.10 4.99 -6.55
N PHE A 537 22.86 4.54 -6.46
CA PHE A 537 22.46 3.18 -6.78
C PHE A 537 21.56 3.22 -8.00
N THR A 538 21.94 2.47 -9.03
CA THR A 538 21.08 2.17 -10.19
C THR A 538 20.52 0.77 -10.03
N ILE A 539 19.20 0.65 -9.96
CA ILE A 539 18.48 -0.61 -9.82
C ILE A 539 17.83 -0.94 -11.16
N THR A 540 18.13 -2.13 -11.70
CA THR A 540 17.55 -2.64 -12.95
C THR A 540 16.89 -4.00 -12.69
N ARG A 541 15.90 -4.36 -13.51
CA ARG A 541 15.19 -5.65 -13.40
C ARG A 541 15.70 -6.62 -14.46
N LEU A 542 16.15 -7.79 -14.03
CA LEU A 542 16.70 -8.83 -14.90
C LEU A 542 15.56 -9.49 -15.70
N GLY A 543 15.35 -9.06 -16.94
CA GLY A 543 14.24 -9.51 -17.79
C GLY A 543 13.35 -8.37 -18.31
N ASP A 544 13.53 -7.15 -17.80
CA ASP A 544 12.90 -5.93 -18.33
C ASP A 544 13.91 -4.79 -18.38
N ALA A 545 14.42 -4.54 -19.59
CA ALA A 545 15.38 -3.48 -19.84
C ALA A 545 14.81 -2.06 -19.67
N SER A 546 13.48 -1.91 -19.57
CA SER A 546 12.83 -0.60 -19.40
C SER A 546 12.72 -0.18 -17.93
N TYR A 547 12.80 -1.13 -16.99
CA TYR A 547 12.75 -0.82 -15.57
C TYR A 547 14.11 -0.30 -15.08
N LYS A 548 14.14 0.96 -14.66
CA LYS A 548 15.29 1.61 -14.02
C LYS A 548 14.81 2.48 -12.86
N ALA A 549 15.38 2.28 -11.68
CA ALA A 549 15.21 3.16 -10.53
C ALA A 549 16.56 3.65 -10.02
N GLU A 550 16.59 4.87 -9.51
CA GLU A 550 17.80 5.48 -8.95
C GLU A 550 17.54 5.87 -7.49
N LYS A 551 18.50 5.56 -6.61
CA LYS A 551 18.52 6.01 -5.23
C LYS A 551 19.87 6.61 -4.90
N GLU A 552 19.90 7.51 -3.93
CA GLU A 552 21.13 8.18 -3.49
C GLU A 552 21.22 8.17 -1.98
N LEU A 553 22.43 7.93 -1.44
CA LEU A 553 22.77 8.13 -0.04
C LEU A 553 23.96 9.08 0.04
N THR A 554 23.85 10.11 0.87
CA THR A 554 24.96 11.04 1.16
C THR A 554 25.51 10.77 2.56
N PHE A 555 26.84 10.81 2.71
CA PHE A 555 27.55 10.72 3.98
C PHE A 555 28.41 11.98 4.17
N ASN A 556 28.11 12.75 5.20
CA ASN A 556 28.86 13.92 5.64
C ASN A 556 29.83 13.54 6.79
N PRO A 557 30.79 14.41 7.16
CA PRO A 557 31.65 14.18 8.32
C PRO A 557 30.84 13.89 9.58
N GLY A 558 31.16 12.80 10.27
CA GLY A 558 30.50 12.39 11.52
C GLY A 558 29.12 11.73 11.35
N ASP A 559 28.63 11.55 10.13
CA ASP A 559 27.39 10.80 9.90
C ASP A 559 27.50 9.36 10.39
N ALA A 560 26.41 8.83 10.95
CA ALA A 560 26.31 7.43 11.28
C ALA A 560 26.39 6.55 10.01
N SER A 561 27.19 5.49 10.09
CA SER A 561 27.34 4.44 9.08
C SER A 561 27.10 3.08 9.77
N PRO A 562 26.21 2.21 9.26
CA PRO A 562 25.59 2.23 7.93
C PRO A 562 24.33 3.11 7.80
N LYS A 563 24.01 3.51 6.56
CA LYS A 563 22.71 4.07 6.15
C LYS A 563 21.96 3.08 5.25
N SER A 564 20.66 3.29 5.08
CA SER A 564 19.86 2.45 4.18
C SER A 564 18.81 3.26 3.45
N VAL A 565 18.38 2.74 2.30
CA VAL A 565 17.26 3.22 1.52
C VAL A 565 16.42 2.03 1.08
N VAL A 566 15.10 2.20 1.13
CA VAL A 566 14.13 1.17 0.78
C VAL A 566 13.49 1.50 -0.56
N LEU A 567 13.33 0.48 -1.40
CA LEU A 567 12.46 0.48 -2.57
C LEU A 567 11.29 -0.45 -2.28
N ASP A 568 10.08 0.10 -2.32
CA ASP A 568 8.83 -0.61 -2.16
C ASP A 568 8.16 -0.86 -3.51
N SER A 569 7.03 -1.58 -3.47
CA SER A 569 6.17 -1.83 -4.63
C SER A 569 6.88 -2.47 -5.83
N LEU A 570 7.91 -3.29 -5.58
CA LEU A 570 8.63 -4.00 -6.63
C LEU A 570 7.85 -5.22 -7.09
N VAL A 571 7.77 -5.43 -8.40
CA VAL A 571 7.25 -6.71 -8.93
C VAL A 571 8.23 -7.81 -8.51
N PRO A 572 7.77 -8.93 -7.92
CA PRO A 572 8.63 -10.06 -7.57
C PRO A 572 9.42 -10.57 -8.77
N ASP A 573 10.72 -10.29 -8.79
CA ASP A 573 11.64 -10.61 -9.89
C ASP A 573 13.09 -10.48 -9.38
N THR A 574 14.07 -10.70 -10.25
CA THR A 574 15.48 -10.54 -9.93
C THR A 574 15.93 -9.12 -10.27
N TYR A 575 16.54 -8.44 -9.29
CA TYR A 575 17.01 -7.07 -9.43
C TYR A 575 18.54 -7.01 -9.35
N LEU A 576 19.15 -6.19 -10.20
CA LEU A 576 20.57 -5.87 -10.17
C LEU A 576 20.74 -4.45 -9.65
N VAL A 577 21.39 -4.30 -8.50
CA VAL A 577 21.76 -3.02 -7.90
C VAL A 577 23.21 -2.73 -8.26
N THR A 578 23.47 -1.62 -8.93
CA THR A 578 24.82 -1.13 -9.26
C THR A 578 25.12 0.13 -8.47
N GLU A 579 26.23 0.12 -7.73
CA GLU A 579 26.72 1.25 -6.95
C GLU A 579 27.73 2.10 -7.76
N GLU A 580 27.59 3.41 -7.68
CA GLU A 580 28.60 4.40 -8.04
C GLU A 580 28.89 5.28 -6.82
N ALA A 581 30.14 5.29 -6.35
CA ALA A 581 30.58 6.08 -5.21
C ALA A 581 31.40 7.29 -5.65
N LEU A 582 30.97 8.49 -5.22
CA LEU A 582 31.60 9.76 -5.55
C LEU A 582 32.03 10.47 -4.26
N PHE A 583 33.26 10.95 -4.22
CA PHE A 583 33.70 11.94 -3.24
C PHE A 583 33.44 13.34 -3.79
N VAL A 584 32.94 14.23 -2.96
CA VAL A 584 32.66 15.63 -3.32
C VAL A 584 33.42 16.52 -2.36
N ASN A 585 34.35 17.31 -2.89
CA ASN A 585 35.15 18.23 -2.09
C ASN A 585 34.36 19.49 -1.68
N ALA A 586 34.95 20.34 -0.84
CA ALA A 586 34.33 21.58 -0.36
C ALA A 586 33.97 22.59 -1.48
N SER A 587 34.52 22.44 -2.69
CA SER A 587 34.18 23.23 -3.88
C SER A 587 33.11 22.58 -4.77
N ASN A 588 32.42 21.53 -4.28
CA ASN A 588 31.41 20.75 -5.01
C ASN A 588 31.94 20.03 -6.27
N VAL A 589 33.25 19.76 -6.37
CA VAL A 589 33.82 18.96 -7.46
C VAL A 589 33.75 17.47 -7.07
N SER A 590 33.21 16.65 -7.97
CA SER A 590 33.04 15.21 -7.75
C SER A 590 34.19 14.38 -8.34
N THR A 591 34.73 13.45 -7.56
CA THR A 591 35.80 12.51 -7.96
C THR A 591 35.38 11.08 -7.67
N SER A 592 35.49 10.20 -8.66
CA SER A 592 35.23 8.75 -8.51
C SER A 592 36.49 8.00 -8.07
N GLY A 593 36.33 6.81 -7.49
CA GLY A 593 37.44 5.93 -7.13
C GLY A 593 38.17 6.28 -5.82
N VAL A 594 37.60 7.17 -4.98
CA VAL A 594 38.11 7.48 -3.64
C VAL A 594 37.76 6.38 -2.64
N ILE A 595 36.56 5.81 -2.78
CA ILE A 595 36.08 4.66 -2.00
C ILE A 595 35.45 3.62 -2.93
N ALA A 596 35.52 2.35 -2.55
CA ALA A 596 34.94 1.24 -3.30
C ALA A 596 34.58 0.07 -2.38
N ASP A 597 33.61 -0.75 -2.80
CA ASP A 597 33.33 -2.02 -2.16
C ASP A 597 34.33 -3.08 -2.66
N PRO A 598 35.14 -3.70 -1.78
CA PRO A 598 36.10 -4.74 -2.17
C PRO A 598 35.45 -5.97 -2.84
N SER A 599 34.16 -6.20 -2.58
CA SER A 599 33.36 -7.32 -3.11
C SER A 599 32.69 -6.97 -4.45
N GLY A 600 32.96 -5.79 -5.01
CA GLY A 600 32.46 -5.34 -6.31
C GLY A 600 31.26 -4.40 -6.22
N SER A 601 31.03 -3.63 -7.28
CA SER A 601 30.01 -2.56 -7.37
C SER A 601 28.60 -3.05 -7.69
N GLN A 602 28.37 -4.36 -7.80
CA GLN A 602 27.06 -4.92 -8.17
C GLN A 602 26.57 -5.96 -7.16
N ARG A 603 25.26 -5.95 -6.89
CA ARG A 603 24.56 -6.98 -6.10
C ARG A 603 23.31 -7.42 -6.84
N THR A 604 23.18 -8.72 -7.05
CA THR A 604 21.95 -9.34 -7.54
C THR A 604 21.09 -9.71 -6.33
N VAL A 605 19.84 -9.24 -6.30
CA VAL A 605 18.85 -9.58 -5.28
C VAL A 605 17.71 -10.32 -5.96
N ASN A 606 17.48 -11.55 -5.54
CA ASN A 606 16.43 -12.40 -6.07
C ASN A 606 15.15 -12.21 -5.24
N LEU A 607 14.13 -11.58 -5.82
CA LEU A 607 12.79 -11.44 -5.25
C LEU A 607 11.76 -12.30 -6.00
N ASN A 608 12.20 -13.34 -6.72
CA ASN A 608 11.35 -14.14 -7.60
C ASN A 608 10.23 -14.86 -6.83
N VAL A 609 9.24 -15.31 -7.61
CA VAL A 609 8.21 -16.23 -7.18
C VAL A 609 8.66 -17.67 -7.44
N VAL A 610 8.65 -18.51 -6.41
CA VAL A 610 8.89 -19.96 -6.51
C VAL A 610 7.67 -20.69 -5.96
N ASP A 611 7.08 -21.60 -6.75
CA ASP A 611 5.87 -22.34 -6.38
C ASP A 611 4.74 -21.45 -5.83
N SER A 612 4.46 -20.34 -6.54
CA SER A 612 3.49 -19.30 -6.14
C SER A 612 3.81 -18.56 -4.84
N SER A 613 4.96 -18.80 -4.20
CA SER A 613 5.43 -18.01 -3.04
C SER A 613 6.40 -16.91 -3.49
N PRO A 614 6.06 -15.63 -3.30
CA PRO A 614 6.98 -14.54 -3.58
C PRO A 614 8.04 -14.42 -2.49
N THR A 615 9.24 -14.00 -2.87
CA THR A 615 10.26 -13.55 -1.90
C THR A 615 10.00 -12.08 -1.59
N CYS A 616 9.44 -11.81 -0.41
CA CYS A 616 8.87 -10.50 -0.08
C CYS A 616 9.88 -9.41 0.28
N THR A 617 11.06 -9.80 0.74
CA THR A 617 12.12 -8.86 1.10
C THR A 617 13.46 -9.35 0.61
N GLY A 618 14.34 -8.41 0.27
CA GLY A 618 15.72 -8.71 -0.05
C GLY A 618 16.63 -7.52 0.26
N THR A 619 17.90 -7.81 0.47
CA THR A 619 18.89 -6.80 0.85
C THR A 619 20.07 -6.81 -0.10
N ALA A 620 20.40 -5.65 -0.67
CA ALA A 620 21.68 -5.39 -1.31
C ALA A 620 22.59 -4.65 -0.33
N GLU A 621 23.63 -5.33 0.16
CA GLU A 621 24.59 -4.74 1.10
C GLU A 621 25.90 -4.38 0.40
N PHE A 622 26.31 -3.12 0.59
CA PHE A 622 27.57 -2.59 0.09
C PHE A 622 28.40 -1.98 1.23
N ASN A 623 29.66 -2.39 1.34
CA ASN A 623 30.60 -1.99 2.38
C ASN A 623 31.83 -1.33 1.75
N ASN A 624 31.79 0.01 1.62
CA ASN A 624 32.90 0.73 0.99
C ASN A 624 34.02 0.98 1.97
N LYS A 625 35.23 0.81 1.45
CA LYS A 625 36.49 1.14 2.09
C LYS A 625 37.24 2.11 1.19
N ARG A 626 38.29 2.73 1.71
CA ARG A 626 39.22 3.52 0.88
C ARG A 626 39.77 2.68 -0.27
N ALA A 627 39.87 3.28 -1.45
CA ALA A 627 40.36 2.63 -2.66
C ALA A 627 41.84 2.93 -2.97
N PHE A 628 42.54 3.66 -2.10
CA PHE A 628 43.96 4.01 -2.21
C PHE A 628 44.75 3.72 -0.93
N GLY A 629 46.07 3.58 -1.08
CA GLY A 629 47.00 3.45 0.05
C GLY A 629 47.20 4.77 0.79
N PRO A 630 47.42 4.76 2.11
CA PRO A 630 47.64 5.97 2.88
C PRO A 630 49.00 6.60 2.56
N ALA A 631 49.12 7.91 2.75
CA ALA A 631 50.39 8.60 2.80
C ALA A 631 51.26 8.08 3.95
N THR A 632 52.57 8.14 3.78
CA THR A 632 53.56 7.72 4.79
C THR A 632 54.66 8.78 4.93
N ALA A 633 55.47 8.68 5.99
CA ALA A 633 56.60 9.57 6.20
C ALA A 633 57.91 8.78 6.38
N GLN A 634 59.02 9.38 6.01
CA GLN A 634 60.36 8.82 6.17
C GLN A 634 61.39 9.89 6.55
N VAL A 635 62.47 9.47 7.19
CA VAL A 635 63.54 10.35 7.69
C VAL A 635 64.92 9.82 7.36
N GLN A 636 65.84 10.72 7.03
CA GLN A 636 67.24 10.41 6.77
C GLN A 636 68.15 11.24 7.67
N LYS A 637 69.23 10.63 8.14
CA LYS A 637 70.28 11.29 8.92
C LYS A 637 71.57 11.45 8.11
N ILE A 638 72.09 12.66 8.08
CA ILE A 638 73.42 12.99 7.57
C ILE A 638 74.29 13.49 8.74
N THR A 639 75.55 13.11 8.79
CA THR A 639 76.51 13.62 9.77
C THR A 639 77.80 14.10 9.11
N ASP A 640 78.46 15.04 9.77
CA ASP A 640 79.79 15.54 9.42
C ASP A 640 80.68 15.48 10.68
N PRO A 641 81.73 14.63 10.71
CA PRO A 641 82.11 13.69 9.66
C PRO A 641 81.05 12.60 9.48
N THR A 642 81.05 11.97 8.31
CA THR A 642 80.15 10.82 8.04
C THR A 642 80.52 9.68 8.99
N GLN A 643 79.56 9.25 9.82
CA GLN A 643 79.75 8.12 10.72
C GLN A 643 79.60 6.79 9.97
N GLN A 644 80.29 5.76 10.43
CA GLN A 644 80.25 4.40 9.90
C GLN A 644 79.60 3.42 10.89
N SER A 645 79.22 2.25 10.38
CA SER A 645 78.69 1.17 11.21
C SER A 645 79.76 0.69 12.19
N GLY A 646 79.52 0.91 13.49
CA GLY A 646 80.48 0.66 14.56
C GLY A 646 80.86 1.92 15.34
N ASP A 647 80.61 3.12 14.80
CA ASP A 647 80.83 4.36 15.52
C ASP A 647 79.83 4.54 16.67
N ASP A 648 80.32 5.01 17.82
CA ASP A 648 79.48 5.42 18.93
C ASP A 648 78.49 6.50 18.47
N GLY A 649 77.20 6.22 18.66
CA GLY A 649 76.12 7.11 18.25
C GLY A 649 75.81 7.08 16.75
N TYR A 650 76.11 6.00 16.03
CA TYR A 650 75.75 5.80 14.61
C TYR A 650 74.23 5.88 14.32
N ALA A 651 73.40 5.44 15.26
CA ALA A 651 71.94 5.37 15.14
C ALA A 651 71.25 6.59 15.75
N TRP A 652 70.40 7.31 15.01
CA TRP A 652 69.76 8.55 15.42
C TRP A 652 68.24 8.42 15.51
N THR A 653 67.66 8.85 16.62
CA THR A 653 66.22 8.72 16.89
C THR A 653 65.48 10.00 16.50
N PHE A 654 64.43 9.82 15.72
CA PHE A 654 63.49 10.86 15.31
C PHE A 654 62.09 10.54 15.82
N THR A 655 61.31 11.57 16.07
CA THR A 655 59.91 11.43 16.49
C THR A 655 59.01 12.18 15.51
N LEU A 656 58.04 11.48 14.94
CA LEU A 656 56.94 12.03 14.15
C LEU A 656 55.74 12.26 15.07
N THR A 657 55.24 13.50 15.10
CA THR A 657 54.05 13.90 15.86
C THR A 657 53.00 14.50 14.92
N GLY A 658 51.73 14.14 15.12
CA GLY A 658 50.59 14.67 14.37
C GLY A 658 49.31 13.88 14.68
N PRO A 659 48.25 14.05 13.86
CA PRO A 659 47.02 13.25 13.99
C PRO A 659 47.32 11.74 14.03
N GLY A 660 46.72 11.05 14.99
CA GLY A 660 46.83 9.60 15.14
C GLY A 660 48.16 9.06 15.71
N THR A 661 49.16 9.91 16.00
CA THR A 661 50.48 9.43 16.46
C THR A 661 50.55 9.11 17.96
N GLY A 662 49.53 9.47 18.75
CA GLY A 662 49.59 9.37 20.21
C GLY A 662 50.76 10.19 20.79
N SER A 663 51.64 9.54 21.56
CA SER A 663 52.87 10.14 22.11
C SER A 663 53.97 10.41 21.08
N GLY A 664 53.77 10.03 19.80
CA GLY A 664 54.72 10.16 18.71
C GLY A 664 55.20 8.81 18.20
N VAL A 665 55.43 8.72 16.89
CA VAL A 665 55.99 7.53 16.22
C VAL A 665 57.47 7.73 16.02
N THR A 666 58.29 6.81 16.51
CA THR A 666 59.75 6.94 16.40
C THR A 666 60.31 6.22 15.19
N ALA A 667 61.38 6.76 14.62
CA ALA A 667 62.21 6.10 13.62
C ALA A 667 63.68 6.23 14.02
N VAL A 668 64.46 5.18 13.81
CA VAL A 668 65.90 5.19 14.04
C VAL A 668 66.60 5.16 12.68
N ALA A 669 67.18 6.29 12.28
CA ALA A 669 67.96 6.39 11.04
C ALA A 669 69.45 6.35 11.34
N ASN A 670 70.16 5.51 10.60
CA ASN A 670 71.61 5.41 10.69
C ASN A 670 72.27 6.55 9.91
N ALA A 671 73.33 7.13 10.48
CA ALA A 671 74.05 8.23 9.87
C ALA A 671 74.61 7.85 8.48
N GLY A 672 74.36 8.69 7.48
CA GLY A 672 74.83 8.50 6.11
C GLY A 672 74.11 7.41 5.32
N GLN A 673 73.12 6.73 5.90
CA GLN A 673 72.27 5.76 5.20
C GLN A 673 71.07 6.44 4.53
N GLY A 674 70.31 5.70 3.73
CA GLY A 674 69.09 6.18 3.06
C GLY A 674 67.94 6.52 4.03
N TYR A 675 66.78 6.86 3.46
CA TYR A 675 65.58 7.12 4.24
C TYR A 675 65.10 5.88 5.00
N VAL A 676 64.62 6.11 6.23
CA VAL A 676 63.95 5.12 7.07
C VAL A 676 62.49 5.56 7.27
N THR A 677 61.55 4.69 6.95
CA THR A 677 60.12 4.94 7.11
C THR A 677 59.74 4.95 8.60
N PHE A 678 58.85 5.85 9.00
CA PHE A 678 58.22 5.76 10.32
C PHE A 678 57.29 4.56 10.36
N GLN A 679 57.48 3.67 11.33
CA GLN A 679 56.78 2.39 11.41
C GLN A 679 56.07 2.24 12.77
N VAL A 680 55.00 1.44 12.79
CA VAL A 680 54.37 0.94 14.01
C VAL A 680 54.87 -0.48 14.32
N GLY A 681 54.49 -1.02 15.49
CA GLY A 681 54.84 -2.39 15.89
C GLY A 681 54.59 -3.41 14.78
N GLY A 682 55.56 -4.30 14.53
CA GLY A 682 55.49 -5.30 13.46
C GLY A 682 56.05 -4.84 12.10
N GLY A 683 56.74 -3.70 12.04
CA GLY A 683 57.48 -3.24 10.84
C GLY A 683 56.60 -2.65 9.73
N GLN A 684 55.34 -2.32 10.04
CA GLN A 684 54.41 -1.72 9.08
C GLN A 684 54.59 -0.19 9.05
N PRO A 685 54.62 0.45 7.86
CA PRO A 685 54.63 1.90 7.76
C PRO A 685 53.46 2.54 8.51
N PHE A 686 53.74 3.63 9.23
CA PHE A 686 52.71 4.42 9.88
C PHE A 686 51.89 5.15 8.81
N SER A 687 50.59 4.88 8.79
CA SER A 687 49.64 5.49 7.87
C SER A 687 49.27 6.87 8.38
N LEU A 688 49.50 7.90 7.57
CA LEU A 688 49.19 9.28 7.94
C LEU A 688 47.71 9.57 7.70
N SER A 689 47.05 10.12 8.71
CA SER A 689 45.72 10.74 8.57
C SER A 689 45.86 12.15 8.01
N GLU A 690 44.74 12.77 7.63
CA GLU A 690 44.75 14.17 7.20
C GLU A 690 45.18 15.11 8.35
N GLY A 691 45.95 16.15 8.01
CA GLY A 691 46.40 17.18 8.95
C GLY A 691 47.91 17.39 8.97
N SER A 692 48.37 18.17 9.95
CA SER A 692 49.75 18.65 10.01
C SER A 692 50.64 17.77 10.89
N TYR A 693 51.83 17.45 10.37
CA TYR A 693 52.83 16.61 11.02
C TYR A 693 54.14 17.37 11.23
N THR A 694 54.87 16.99 12.29
CA THR A 694 56.20 17.51 12.62
C THR A 694 57.13 16.35 12.94
N VAL A 695 58.36 16.38 12.41
CA VAL A 695 59.45 15.48 12.75
C VAL A 695 60.52 16.26 13.53
N THR A 696 60.94 15.71 14.67
CA THR A 696 62.01 16.24 15.53
C THR A 696 63.12 15.21 15.72
N GLU A 697 64.35 15.70 15.90
CA GLU A 697 65.52 14.87 16.22
C GLU A 697 65.79 14.87 17.73
N THR A 698 66.13 13.71 18.30
CA THR A 698 66.66 13.65 19.67
C THR A 698 68.11 14.12 19.67
N THR A 699 68.42 15.16 20.45
CA THR A 699 69.77 15.74 20.51
C THR A 699 70.80 14.75 21.05
N LYS A 700 72.04 14.88 20.58
CA LYS A 700 73.19 14.10 21.05
C LYS A 700 74.30 15.02 21.54
N ALA A 701 74.96 14.61 22.63
CA ALA A 701 76.12 15.32 23.15
C ALA A 701 77.22 15.44 22.09
N ASP A 702 77.93 16.57 22.07
CA ASP A 702 79.01 16.91 21.13
C ASP A 702 78.62 17.05 19.66
N TRP A 703 77.33 17.02 19.34
CA TRP A 703 76.81 17.22 18.00
C TRP A 703 75.85 18.41 17.95
N ASP A 704 76.02 19.27 16.95
CA ASP A 704 75.12 20.39 16.70
C ASP A 704 74.25 20.11 15.46
N LEU A 705 72.94 20.35 15.57
CA LEU A 705 72.02 20.29 14.42
C LEU A 705 72.30 21.49 13.50
N ASN A 706 72.87 21.18 12.33
CA ASN A 706 73.29 22.16 11.35
C ASN A 706 72.16 22.56 10.41
N SER A 707 71.37 21.61 9.90
CA SER A 707 70.28 21.91 8.97
C SER A 707 69.21 20.82 8.92
N VAL A 708 67.97 21.24 8.63
CA VAL A 708 66.85 20.34 8.31
C VAL A 708 66.38 20.62 6.88
N ASN A 709 66.26 19.59 6.05
CA ASN A 709 65.95 19.69 4.61
C ASN A 709 66.86 20.68 3.85
N GLY A 710 68.11 20.83 4.28
CA GLY A 710 69.08 21.77 3.71
C GLY A 710 68.99 23.20 4.25
N ASP A 711 67.99 23.54 5.06
CA ASP A 711 67.83 24.85 5.68
C ASP A 711 68.50 24.90 7.06
N THR A 712 69.44 25.84 7.25
CA THR A 712 70.19 26.02 8.50
C THR A 712 69.40 26.71 9.62
N THR A 713 68.27 27.35 9.29
CA THR A 713 67.40 28.03 10.25
C THR A 713 66.39 27.08 10.89
N LEU A 714 66.04 26.00 10.21
CA LEU A 714 65.06 25.02 10.70
C LEU A 714 65.65 24.09 11.75
N LYS A 715 64.82 23.74 12.73
CA LYS A 715 65.11 22.74 13.78
C LYS A 715 64.16 21.54 13.74
N THR A 716 63.11 21.63 12.94
CA THR A 716 62.11 20.57 12.73
C THR A 716 61.73 20.50 11.25
N CYS A 717 61.16 19.37 10.83
CA CYS A 717 60.60 19.19 9.49
C CYS A 717 59.07 19.11 9.61
N THR A 718 58.33 19.96 8.89
CA THR A 718 56.86 20.01 8.94
C THR A 718 56.25 19.78 7.55
N PHE A 719 55.09 19.13 7.50
CA PHE A 719 54.31 18.93 6.28
C PHE A 719 52.83 18.70 6.64
N THR A 720 51.95 18.89 5.66
CA THR A 720 50.50 18.65 5.80
C THR A 720 50.09 17.55 4.83
N VAL A 721 49.22 16.65 5.27
CA VAL A 721 48.60 15.61 4.47
C VAL A 721 47.18 16.04 4.14
N ASP A 722 46.84 16.02 2.85
CA ASP A 722 45.53 16.40 2.31
C ASP A 722 45.01 15.28 1.37
N TYR A 723 43.93 14.61 1.76
CA TYR A 723 43.34 13.53 0.97
C TYR A 723 42.20 14.05 0.09
N PRO A 724 42.00 13.50 -1.12
CA PRO A 724 42.73 12.37 -1.72
C PRO A 724 44.03 12.76 -2.44
N ALA A 725 44.42 14.03 -2.48
CA ALA A 725 45.55 14.51 -3.29
C ALA A 725 46.90 13.86 -2.92
N ASP A 726 47.11 13.58 -1.63
CA ASP A 726 48.31 12.95 -1.10
C ASP A 726 48.19 11.43 -0.95
N ALA A 727 47.18 10.80 -1.59
CA ALA A 727 47.03 9.36 -1.59
C ALA A 727 48.32 8.65 -2.02
N SER A 728 48.79 7.73 -1.18
CA SER A 728 50.03 6.95 -1.37
C SER A 728 51.31 7.79 -1.50
N LYS A 729 51.29 9.07 -1.12
CA LYS A 729 52.47 9.94 -1.12
C LYS A 729 53.41 9.62 0.03
N VAL A 730 54.71 9.81 -0.19
CA VAL A 730 55.75 9.63 0.84
C VAL A 730 56.39 10.98 1.18
N PHE A 731 56.16 11.48 2.40
CA PHE A 731 56.79 12.70 2.92
C PHE A 731 58.18 12.40 3.47
N SER A 732 59.17 13.24 3.15
CA SER A 732 60.58 12.95 3.44
C SER A 732 61.25 14.09 4.22
N CYS A 733 61.97 13.75 5.29
CA CYS A 733 62.72 14.70 6.13
C CYS A 733 64.21 14.33 6.20
N THR A 734 65.11 15.30 6.11
CA THR A 734 66.57 15.09 6.14
C THR A 734 67.22 15.97 7.20
N PHE A 735 67.96 15.38 8.15
CA PHE A 735 68.62 16.11 9.24
C PHE A 735 70.14 15.98 9.16
N LYS A 736 70.88 17.10 9.16
CA LYS A 736 72.34 17.15 9.14
C LYS A 736 72.91 17.65 10.46
N ASN A 737 73.79 16.88 11.10
CA ASN A 737 74.49 17.30 12.33
C ASN A 737 76.00 17.32 12.12
N ILE A 738 76.67 18.21 12.83
CA ILE A 738 78.12 18.42 12.78
C ILE A 738 78.71 18.09 14.15
N LYS A 739 79.79 17.31 14.18
CA LYS A 739 80.51 16.94 15.41
C LYS A 739 81.45 18.06 15.83
N ARG A 740 81.48 18.38 17.11
CA ARG A 740 82.45 19.33 17.69
C ARG A 740 83.87 18.74 17.74
N ALA A 741 84.86 19.60 17.58
CA ALA A 741 86.29 19.29 17.63
C ALA A 741 86.88 19.52 19.04
N GLN A 742 88.02 18.89 19.35
CA GLN A 742 88.71 18.99 20.64
C GLN A 742 90.17 19.40 20.46
N VAL A 743 90.67 20.24 21.37
CA VAL A 743 92.09 20.66 21.42
C VAL A 743 92.71 20.19 22.73
N GLN A 744 93.87 19.55 22.64
CA GLN A 744 94.65 19.10 23.80
C GLN A 744 96.08 19.62 23.71
N VAL A 745 96.64 20.01 24.85
CA VAL A 745 98.05 20.35 25.01
C VAL A 745 98.71 19.33 25.92
N ILE A 746 99.85 18.81 25.49
CA ILE A 746 100.77 18.03 26.33
C ILE A 746 101.98 18.90 26.59
N LYS A 747 102.15 19.33 27.83
CA LYS A 747 103.23 20.23 28.26
C LYS A 747 104.32 19.46 29.00
N THR A 748 105.55 19.70 28.59
CA THR A 748 106.78 19.22 29.22
C THR A 748 107.62 20.38 29.75
N PHE A 749 108.53 20.08 30.67
CA PHE A 749 109.52 21.00 31.22
C PHE A 749 110.91 20.37 31.09
N GLN A 750 111.82 21.04 30.38
CA GLN A 750 113.15 20.52 30.02
C GLN A 750 113.09 19.16 29.29
N GLY A 751 112.06 18.94 28.47
CA GLY A 751 111.82 17.69 27.76
C GLY A 751 111.30 16.54 28.62
N LEU A 752 111.00 16.79 29.90
CA LEU A 752 110.47 15.80 30.86
C LEU A 752 109.03 16.13 31.27
N PRO A 753 108.24 15.14 31.74
CA PRO A 753 106.94 15.40 32.35
C PRO A 753 107.04 16.36 33.53
N ILE A 754 106.03 17.20 33.73
CA ILE A 754 106.01 18.14 34.86
C ILE A 754 105.73 17.36 36.15
N THR A 755 106.74 17.27 37.02
CA THR A 755 106.62 16.62 38.35
C THR A 755 106.85 17.60 39.51
N GLY A 756 107.32 18.81 39.25
CA GLY A 756 107.61 19.84 40.25
C GLY A 756 106.48 20.85 40.44
N SER A 757 106.84 22.03 40.95
CA SER A 757 105.90 23.15 41.20
C SER A 757 105.70 24.05 39.98
N GLU A 758 106.24 23.68 38.82
CA GLU A 758 106.09 24.45 37.58
C GLU A 758 104.64 24.43 37.09
N ALA A 759 104.19 25.58 36.59
CA ALA A 759 102.86 25.77 36.04
C ALA A 759 102.93 26.65 34.79
N PHE A 760 102.32 26.18 33.70
CA PHE A 760 102.29 26.88 32.42
C PHE A 760 100.85 27.17 32.03
N THR A 761 100.54 28.43 31.73
CA THR A 761 99.18 28.88 31.43
C THR A 761 98.96 28.90 29.93
N PHE A 762 97.87 28.27 29.49
CA PHE A 762 97.45 28.26 28.09
C PHE A 762 96.05 28.84 27.94
N SER A 763 95.81 29.57 26.84
CA SER A 763 94.47 29.94 26.43
C SER A 763 94.17 29.52 25.00
N LEU A 764 92.96 29.02 24.79
CA LEU A 764 92.38 28.87 23.46
C LEU A 764 91.62 30.14 23.11
N ARG A 765 91.91 30.72 21.95
CA ARG A 765 91.34 31.99 21.50
C ARG A 765 90.73 31.87 20.11
N THR A 766 89.90 32.86 19.78
CA THR A 766 89.47 33.12 18.40
C THR A 766 89.77 34.57 18.02
N GLY A 767 90.16 34.81 16.78
CA GLY A 767 90.48 36.14 16.26
C GLY A 767 91.80 36.75 16.76
N ALA A 768 92.67 35.99 17.42
CA ALA A 768 93.98 36.47 17.87
C ALA A 768 94.97 36.54 16.69
N SER A 769 95.79 37.59 16.64
CA SER A 769 96.81 37.83 15.60
C SER A 769 97.92 38.75 16.14
N ALA A 770 98.98 38.99 15.37
CA ALA A 770 100.04 39.95 15.73
C ALA A 770 99.52 41.38 15.97
N SER A 771 98.31 41.70 15.50
CA SER A 771 97.65 43.01 15.67
C SER A 771 96.44 43.01 16.60
N SER A 772 96.01 41.85 17.14
CA SER A 772 94.82 41.75 18.00
C SER A 772 94.97 40.62 19.02
N ASP A 773 94.61 40.88 20.27
CA ASP A 773 94.65 39.86 21.33
C ASP A 773 93.62 38.74 21.14
N GLY A 774 92.57 38.99 20.34
CA GLY A 774 91.45 38.07 20.14
C GLY A 774 90.61 37.83 21.40
N THR A 775 89.61 36.96 21.28
CA THR A 775 88.74 36.57 22.40
C THR A 775 89.21 35.26 23.01
N LYS A 776 89.46 35.25 24.33
CA LYS A 776 89.75 34.01 25.07
C LYS A 776 88.46 33.19 25.23
N LEU A 777 88.49 31.95 24.77
CA LEU A 777 87.39 30.99 24.94
C LEU A 777 87.52 30.27 26.28
N GLN A 778 88.75 29.83 26.60
CA GLN A 778 89.05 29.13 27.84
C GLN A 778 90.54 29.28 28.16
N THR A 779 90.87 29.34 29.45
CA THR A 779 92.23 29.37 29.98
C THR A 779 92.42 28.18 30.91
N LEU A 780 93.50 27.43 30.73
CA LEU A 780 93.85 26.24 31.49
C LEU A 780 95.33 26.30 31.92
N VAL A 781 95.68 25.61 32.99
CA VAL A 781 97.04 25.55 33.51
C VAL A 781 97.56 24.12 33.42
N ALA A 782 98.68 23.91 32.76
CA ALA A 782 99.40 22.64 32.73
C ALA A 782 100.42 22.61 33.88
N SER A 783 100.34 21.61 34.75
CA SER A 783 101.18 21.47 35.94
C SER A 783 101.32 19.99 36.33
N SER A 784 102.02 19.71 37.43
CA SER A 784 102.10 18.35 37.98
C SER A 784 100.74 17.76 38.37
N LEU A 785 99.73 18.60 38.67
CA LEU A 785 98.38 18.15 39.02
C LEU A 785 97.65 17.43 37.88
N ASN A 786 97.99 17.73 36.63
CA ASN A 786 97.41 17.10 35.44
C ASN A 786 98.47 16.38 34.59
N GLY A 787 99.65 16.12 35.16
CA GLY A 787 100.78 15.52 34.45
C GLY A 787 101.21 16.31 33.21
N GLY A 788 100.96 17.62 33.19
CA GLY A 788 101.20 18.50 32.05
C GLY A 788 100.18 18.39 30.91
N THR A 789 99.12 17.59 31.03
CA THR A 789 98.13 17.40 29.96
C THR A 789 96.85 18.18 30.27
N ILE A 790 96.43 19.04 29.34
CA ILE A 790 95.18 19.81 29.43
C ILE A 790 94.36 19.64 28.16
N ALA A 791 93.04 19.55 28.28
CA ALA A 791 92.12 19.52 27.15
C ALA A 791 91.10 20.64 27.28
N PHE A 792 90.93 21.43 26.22
CA PHE A 792 89.94 22.48 26.14
C PHE A 792 88.55 21.91 25.86
N ASP A 793 87.52 22.67 26.20
CA ASP A 793 86.13 22.39 25.88
C ASP A 793 85.96 22.19 24.37
N LYS A 794 85.09 21.27 23.96
CA LYS A 794 84.87 20.98 22.54
C LYS A 794 84.25 22.18 21.83
N VAL A 795 84.84 22.54 20.70
CA VAL A 795 84.47 23.71 19.91
C VAL A 795 83.84 23.32 18.58
N VAL A 796 83.04 24.21 18.01
CA VAL A 796 82.54 24.04 16.64
C VAL A 796 83.71 24.07 15.64
N PRO A 797 83.55 23.52 14.42
CA PRO A 797 84.54 23.68 13.37
C PRO A 797 84.82 25.16 13.07
N GLY A 798 86.09 25.52 12.91
CA GLY A 798 86.48 26.92 12.79
C GLY A 798 87.98 27.15 12.96
N THR A 799 88.36 28.43 13.01
CA THR A 799 89.76 28.86 13.17
C THR A 799 90.00 29.38 14.59
N TYR A 800 91.07 28.86 15.22
CA TYR A 800 91.41 29.09 16.60
C TYR A 800 92.91 29.38 16.76
N GLN A 801 93.28 29.92 17.91
CA GLN A 801 94.67 30.16 18.30
C GLN A 801 94.95 29.55 19.67
N LEU A 802 96.04 28.80 19.80
CA LEU A 802 96.57 28.36 21.09
C LEU A 802 97.64 29.35 21.53
N CYS A 803 97.50 29.89 22.73
CA CYS A 803 98.43 30.84 23.32
C CYS A 803 99.04 30.30 24.61
N GLU A 804 100.36 30.40 24.77
CA GLU A 804 101.06 30.23 26.05
C GLU A 804 101.30 31.60 26.67
N GLU A 805 100.87 31.79 27.91
CA GLU A 805 100.87 33.08 28.60
C GLU A 805 101.96 33.14 29.67
N GLY A 806 102.58 34.32 29.84
CA GLY A 806 103.48 34.58 30.95
C GLY A 806 104.86 33.92 30.84
N VAL A 807 105.34 33.64 29.63
CA VAL A 807 106.69 33.10 29.41
C VAL A 807 107.73 34.12 29.91
N LEU A 808 108.58 33.73 30.86
CA LEU A 808 109.59 34.59 31.48
C LEU A 808 110.78 34.90 30.54
N PRO A 809 111.50 36.02 30.74
CA PRO A 809 112.66 36.39 29.92
C PRO A 809 113.73 35.29 29.96
N GLY A 810 114.37 35.03 28.81
CA GLY A 810 115.41 34.01 28.68
C GLY A 810 114.92 32.56 28.66
N TRP A 811 113.64 32.31 28.90
CA TRP A 811 113.04 30.97 28.76
C TRP A 811 112.80 30.63 27.29
N THR A 812 113.04 29.38 26.95
CA THR A 812 112.61 28.81 25.68
C THR A 812 111.18 28.32 25.81
N ALA A 813 110.36 28.57 24.78
CA ALA A 813 109.02 28.03 24.65
C ALA A 813 108.89 27.50 23.23
N THR A 814 108.76 26.19 23.08
CA THR A 814 108.64 25.53 21.75
C THR A 814 107.45 26.05 20.95
N LEU A 815 106.40 26.57 21.60
CA LEU A 815 105.27 27.22 20.92
C LEU A 815 105.74 28.39 20.05
N ALA A 816 106.74 29.16 20.49
CA ALA A 816 107.33 30.27 19.74
C ALA A 816 108.15 29.83 18.53
N SER A 817 108.50 28.54 18.44
CA SER A 817 109.25 27.96 17.33
C SER A 817 108.35 27.30 16.29
N LEU A 818 107.04 27.20 16.54
CA LEU A 818 106.12 26.63 15.57
C LEU A 818 105.91 27.59 14.38
N PRO A 819 105.75 27.07 13.15
CA PRO A 819 105.44 27.90 11.99
C PRO A 819 104.18 28.72 12.22
N GLY A 820 104.25 30.03 11.95
CA GLY A 820 103.13 30.95 12.15
C GLY A 820 102.91 31.39 13.60
N ALA A 821 103.85 31.11 14.51
CA ALA A 821 103.83 31.67 15.85
C ALA A 821 103.98 33.20 15.82
N PHE A 822 103.25 33.89 16.69
CA PHE A 822 103.26 35.33 16.81
C PHE A 822 103.08 35.77 18.27
N PHE A 823 103.50 36.99 18.58
CA PHE A 823 103.24 37.64 19.86
C PHE A 823 102.07 38.60 19.67
N PRO A 824 100.92 38.43 20.37
CA PRO A 824 99.83 39.38 20.29
C PRO A 824 100.22 40.72 20.96
N PRO A 825 99.54 41.84 20.64
CA PRO A 825 99.94 43.17 21.12
C PRO A 825 100.05 43.30 22.65
N ASN A 826 99.09 42.75 23.41
CA ASN A 826 99.08 42.65 24.88
C ASN A 826 99.66 43.89 25.62
N GLY A 827 99.28 45.09 25.19
CA GLY A 827 99.76 46.35 25.80
C GLY A 827 101.27 46.61 25.71
N GLY A 828 101.97 45.97 24.77
CA GLY A 828 103.43 46.04 24.58
C GLY A 828 104.21 44.96 25.33
N ASP A 829 103.53 43.97 25.94
CA ASP A 829 104.12 42.83 26.64
C ASP A 829 104.19 41.59 25.72
N ASN A 830 105.39 41.11 25.42
CA ASN A 830 105.61 39.94 24.57
C ASN A 830 105.83 38.62 25.33
N SER A 831 105.30 38.47 26.55
CA SER A 831 105.35 37.22 27.32
C SER A 831 104.30 36.19 26.90
N THR A 832 103.33 36.58 26.06
CA THR A 832 102.37 35.65 25.47
C THR A 832 102.77 35.31 24.04
N VAL A 833 102.77 34.04 23.68
CA VAL A 833 103.02 33.58 22.30
C VAL A 833 101.87 32.70 21.84
N CYS A 834 101.40 32.91 20.62
CA CYS A 834 100.24 32.24 20.06
C CYS A 834 100.56 31.59 18.71
N VAL A 835 99.84 30.51 18.38
CA VAL A 835 99.87 29.86 17.06
C VAL A 835 98.44 29.59 16.58
N GLY A 836 98.15 29.87 15.30
CA GLY A 836 96.84 29.62 14.70
C GLY A 836 96.69 28.23 14.08
N PHE A 837 95.47 27.69 14.11
CA PHE A 837 95.10 26.45 13.42
C PHE A 837 93.60 26.43 13.09
N THR A 838 93.21 25.56 12.16
CA THR A 838 91.81 25.31 11.78
C THR A 838 91.41 23.91 12.22
N LEU A 839 90.17 23.77 12.69
CA LEU A 839 89.55 22.51 13.07
C LEU A 839 88.35 22.23 12.16
N ASN A 840 88.29 21.03 11.60
CA ASN A 840 87.11 20.48 10.94
C ASN A 840 86.21 19.76 11.96
N ALA A 841 85.06 19.28 11.48
CA ALA A 841 84.12 18.53 12.30
C ALA A 841 84.77 17.27 12.91
N GLY A 842 84.64 17.14 14.23
CA GLY A 842 85.16 16.00 14.97
C GLY A 842 86.67 15.92 15.12
N ASP A 843 87.44 16.92 14.66
CA ASP A 843 88.91 16.90 14.76
C ASP A 843 89.39 16.76 16.22
N PHE A 844 90.46 15.99 16.42
CA PHE A 844 91.21 15.94 17.68
C PHE A 844 92.61 16.50 17.44
N LYS A 845 92.87 17.70 17.95
CA LYS A 845 94.16 18.40 17.78
C LYS A 845 94.96 18.34 19.06
N GLN A 846 95.98 17.48 19.08
CA GLN A 846 96.97 17.42 20.15
C GLN A 846 98.21 18.23 19.77
N ILE A 847 98.70 19.08 20.69
CA ILE A 847 99.92 19.87 20.51
C ILE A 847 100.85 19.61 21.69
N THR A 848 102.05 19.09 21.41
CA THR A 848 103.07 18.86 22.43
C THR A 848 104.02 20.04 22.49
N LEU A 849 104.23 20.58 23.69
CA LEU A 849 105.03 21.76 23.95
C LEU A 849 106.02 21.48 25.09
N ASP A 850 107.20 22.08 25.01
CA ASP A 850 108.22 22.13 26.05
C ASP A 850 108.66 23.57 26.34
N ASN A 851 109.02 23.82 27.60
CA ASN A 851 109.79 25.02 27.98
C ASN A 851 111.04 24.60 28.75
N ALA A 852 112.15 25.28 28.49
CA ALA A 852 113.36 25.19 29.30
C ALA A 852 113.72 26.55 29.91
N PRO A 853 114.25 26.58 31.15
CA PRO A 853 114.70 27.82 31.79
C PRO A 853 115.93 28.38 31.08
N PRO A 854 116.33 29.64 31.38
CA PRO A 854 117.50 30.28 30.79
C PRO A 854 118.79 29.49 31.08
N PRO A 855 119.83 29.61 30.21
CA PRO A 855 119.96 30.58 29.13
C PRO A 855 119.48 30.09 27.75
N GLY A 856 119.31 31.02 26.80
CA GLY A 856 119.12 30.75 25.37
C GLY A 856 117.73 31.04 24.82
N GLY A 857 116.80 31.51 25.65
CA GLY A 857 115.43 31.80 25.23
C GLY A 857 115.18 33.23 24.75
N ASN A 858 113.90 33.56 24.60
CA ASN A 858 113.45 34.80 23.99
C ASN A 858 113.71 36.02 24.89
N ALA A 859 114.08 37.14 24.28
CA ALA A 859 114.13 38.47 24.88
C ALA A 859 112.73 39.04 25.15
N ARG A 860 112.65 40.06 25.99
CA ARG A 860 111.43 40.77 26.38
C ARG A 860 111.51 42.26 26.06
N THR A 861 110.39 42.85 25.68
CA THR A 861 110.33 44.26 25.31
C THR A 861 110.59 45.18 26.50
N ILE A 862 110.92 46.45 26.22
CA ILE A 862 110.93 47.48 27.27
C ILE A 862 109.56 47.64 27.96
N GLY A 863 108.46 47.27 27.29
CA GLY A 863 107.12 47.25 27.85
C GLY A 863 106.95 46.20 28.94
N TYR A 864 107.42 44.97 28.67
CA TYR A 864 107.46 43.88 29.66
C TYR A 864 108.24 44.31 30.90
N TRP A 865 109.50 44.73 30.75
CA TRP A 865 110.36 45.07 31.89
C TRP A 865 109.77 46.17 32.80
N LYS A 866 109.09 47.16 32.20
CA LYS A 866 108.39 48.19 32.99
C LYS A 866 107.21 47.64 33.77
N ASN A 867 106.43 46.75 33.15
CA ASN A 867 105.18 46.24 33.71
C ASN A 867 105.41 45.12 34.75
N TRP A 868 106.57 44.46 34.71
CA TRP A 868 106.96 43.39 35.62
C TRP A 868 108.03 43.87 36.62
N SER A 869 107.70 44.89 37.41
CA SER A 869 108.61 45.53 38.38
C SER A 869 107.91 45.87 39.69
N SER A 870 108.66 45.90 40.80
CA SER A 870 108.12 46.21 42.13
C SER A 870 107.74 47.69 42.29
N CYS A 871 108.46 48.57 41.61
CA CYS A 871 108.35 50.02 41.74
C CYS A 871 107.30 50.65 40.82
N LYS A 872 106.66 49.87 39.95
CA LYS A 872 105.53 50.31 39.15
C LYS A 872 104.27 49.60 39.63
N GLN A 873 103.39 50.34 40.32
CA GLN A 873 102.08 49.83 40.70
C GLN A 873 101.14 49.83 39.48
N SER A 874 101.20 48.80 38.66
CA SER A 874 100.04 48.44 37.82
C SER A 874 98.99 47.74 38.68
N ASN A 875 97.71 47.89 38.32
CA ASN A 875 96.56 47.27 39.01
C ASN A 875 96.61 45.72 39.07
N GLY A 876 97.64 45.07 38.53
CA GLY A 876 97.73 43.64 38.31
C GLY A 876 98.62 42.84 39.27
N LYS A 877 99.27 43.46 40.28
CA LYS A 877 100.20 42.75 41.20
C LYS A 877 101.20 41.84 40.46
N GLN A 878 101.77 42.31 39.34
CA GLN A 878 102.73 41.55 38.56
C GLN A 878 103.96 41.16 39.39
N ALA A 879 104.59 40.03 39.05
CA ALA A 879 105.81 39.61 39.72
C ALA A 879 106.96 40.61 39.45
N PRO A 880 107.86 40.86 40.43
CA PRO A 880 108.94 41.85 40.33
C PRO A 880 110.14 41.29 39.53
N VAL A 881 109.91 40.89 38.28
CA VAL A 881 110.90 40.22 37.42
C VAL A 881 112.06 41.15 37.06
N LEU A 882 111.80 42.44 36.86
CA LEU A 882 112.83 43.47 36.67
C LEU A 882 113.80 43.49 37.87
N ASP A 883 113.25 43.55 39.08
CA ASP A 883 114.02 43.61 40.32
C ASP A 883 114.89 42.36 40.50
N GLN A 884 114.30 41.18 40.27
CA GLN A 884 114.98 39.90 40.38
C GLN A 884 116.12 39.79 39.36
N THR A 885 115.90 40.29 38.14
CA THR A 885 116.91 40.31 37.08
C THR A 885 118.05 41.26 37.44
N MET A 886 117.75 42.46 37.95
CA MET A 886 118.77 43.39 38.44
C MET A 886 119.56 42.79 39.62
N ALA A 887 118.89 42.09 40.54
CA ALA A 887 119.56 41.39 41.64
C ALA A 887 120.49 40.28 41.16
N SER A 888 120.13 39.58 40.08
CA SER A 888 121.00 38.56 39.46
C SER A 888 122.23 39.13 38.74
N ALA A 889 122.23 40.42 38.42
CA ALA A 889 123.35 41.12 37.79
C ALA A 889 124.37 41.67 38.81
N GLU A 890 124.09 41.61 40.11
CA GLU A 890 125.01 42.04 41.16
C GLU A 890 126.26 41.12 41.27
N PRO A 891 127.44 41.66 41.65
CA PRO A 891 127.69 43.03 42.14
C PRO A 891 127.91 44.08 41.04
N THR A 892 127.91 43.68 39.77
CA THR A 892 128.19 44.60 38.65
C THR A 892 127.03 45.54 38.36
N GLY A 893 125.79 45.04 38.40
CA GLY A 893 124.58 45.78 38.05
C GLY A 893 124.35 45.86 36.54
N ILE A 894 123.26 46.53 36.13
CA ILE A 894 122.90 46.72 34.72
C ILE A 894 123.59 47.97 34.18
N GLN A 895 124.45 47.81 33.17
CA GLN A 895 125.25 48.91 32.64
C GLN A 895 124.39 49.95 31.90
N VAL A 896 124.59 51.22 32.25
CA VAL A 896 124.09 52.38 31.51
C VAL A 896 125.20 53.42 31.50
N ASP A 897 126.10 53.34 30.51
CA ASP A 897 127.28 54.21 30.43
C ASP A 897 128.29 54.00 31.58
N SER A 898 128.58 55.08 32.33
CA SER A 898 129.57 55.18 33.41
C SER A 898 128.97 54.87 34.77
N PHE A 899 127.68 54.52 34.82
CA PHE A 899 127.00 54.08 36.03
C PHE A 899 126.24 52.78 35.76
N TYR A 900 125.89 52.10 36.85
CA TYR A 900 125.16 50.84 36.82
C TYR A 900 123.86 51.02 37.61
N LEU A 901 122.79 50.40 37.12
CA LEU A 901 121.54 50.29 37.86
C LEU A 901 121.64 49.04 38.76
N HIS A 902 121.53 49.25 40.06
CA HIS A 902 121.76 48.19 41.04
C HIS A 902 120.48 47.53 41.53
N GLY A 903 120.56 46.20 41.66
CA GLY A 903 119.61 45.34 42.34
C GLY A 903 119.96 45.15 43.83
N SER A 904 119.38 44.11 44.44
CA SER A 904 119.71 43.72 45.82
C SER A 904 119.64 42.21 45.96
N VAL A 905 120.78 41.57 46.23
CA VAL A 905 120.83 40.11 46.51
C VAL A 905 120.12 39.75 47.82
N ALA A 906 120.05 40.68 48.78
CA ALA A 906 119.38 40.48 50.07
C ALA A 906 117.86 40.62 49.97
N THR A 907 117.39 41.48 49.07
CA THR A 907 115.96 41.71 48.79
C THR A 907 115.68 41.66 47.28
N PRO A 908 115.76 40.47 46.64
CA PRO A 908 115.69 40.36 45.18
C PRO A 908 114.41 40.89 44.54
N ASN A 909 113.33 40.99 45.31
CA ASN A 909 112.03 41.47 44.84
C ASN A 909 111.86 43.00 44.96
N THR A 910 112.84 43.72 45.51
CA THR A 910 112.77 45.16 45.75
C THR A 910 114.13 45.78 45.44
N ALA A 911 114.38 46.11 44.17
CA ALA A 911 115.65 46.67 43.73
C ALA A 911 115.75 48.18 44.09
N PRO A 912 116.89 48.66 44.63
CA PRO A 912 117.06 50.05 45.03
C PRO A 912 116.97 51.02 43.84
N ASP A 913 117.42 50.62 42.65
CA ASP A 913 117.33 51.42 41.42
C ASP A 913 116.14 51.06 40.52
N CYS A 914 115.15 50.30 41.02
CA CYS A 914 113.98 49.90 40.22
C CYS A 914 113.29 51.12 39.55
N SER A 915 113.03 52.19 40.31
CA SER A 915 112.32 53.38 39.78
C SER A 915 113.13 54.10 38.70
N LYS A 916 114.47 54.08 38.81
CA LYS A 916 115.40 54.61 37.80
C LYS A 916 115.35 53.76 36.53
N ALA A 917 115.40 52.44 36.66
CA ALA A 917 115.29 51.50 35.55
C ALA A 917 113.95 51.65 34.80
N VAL A 918 112.83 51.67 35.53
CA VAL A 918 111.49 51.89 34.94
C VAL A 918 111.40 53.24 34.24
N SER A 919 112.01 54.29 34.78
CA SER A 919 112.02 55.62 34.16
C SER A 919 112.78 55.63 32.83
N LEU A 920 113.97 55.01 32.78
CA LEU A 920 114.74 54.91 31.54
C LEU A 920 114.04 54.03 30.50
N LEU A 921 113.49 52.87 30.89
CA LEU A 921 112.67 52.04 30.00
C LEU A 921 111.43 52.80 29.51
N ASN A 922 110.90 53.71 30.32
CA ASN A 922 109.82 54.62 29.91
C ASN A 922 110.30 55.76 28.99
N LYS A 923 111.57 55.82 28.59
CA LYS A 923 112.15 56.93 27.82
C LYS A 923 111.98 58.26 28.57
N SER A 924 112.18 58.26 29.88
CA SER A 924 112.06 59.43 30.76
C SER A 924 113.34 59.64 31.57
N THR A 925 113.52 60.87 32.07
CA THR A 925 114.54 61.17 33.09
C THR A 925 114.24 60.42 34.39
N PHE A 926 115.22 60.30 35.30
CA PHE A 926 114.98 59.73 36.64
C PHE A 926 113.93 60.52 37.45
N SER A 927 113.77 61.81 37.18
CA SER A 927 112.70 62.65 37.73
C SER A 927 111.33 62.48 37.06
N GLY A 928 111.21 61.62 36.04
CA GLY A 928 109.94 61.29 35.36
C GLY A 928 109.61 62.11 34.11
N THR A 929 110.46 63.06 33.70
CA THR A 929 110.21 63.89 32.50
C THR A 929 110.38 63.05 31.23
N LYS A 930 109.34 63.00 30.38
CA LYS A 930 109.36 62.23 29.13
C LYS A 930 110.34 62.82 28.10
N LYS A 931 111.21 61.97 27.54
CA LYS A 931 112.25 62.30 26.55
C LYS A 931 112.21 61.34 25.35
N ALA A 932 111.03 60.88 24.97
CA ALA A 932 110.89 59.85 23.93
C ALA A 932 111.38 60.29 22.53
N SER A 933 111.37 61.59 22.22
CA SER A 933 111.88 62.14 20.96
C SER A 933 113.38 62.45 21.00
N ASP A 934 114.04 62.31 22.15
CA ASP A 934 115.48 62.51 22.27
C ASP A 934 116.21 61.21 21.84
N PRO A 935 117.15 61.28 20.88
CA PRO A 935 117.81 60.08 20.37
C PRO A 935 118.57 59.27 21.43
N LEU A 936 119.22 59.93 22.40
CA LEU A 936 119.97 59.24 23.44
C LEU A 936 119.02 58.59 24.45
N PHE A 937 117.97 59.29 24.92
CA PHE A 937 116.99 58.65 25.81
C PHE A 937 116.21 57.51 25.15
N ASN A 938 115.89 57.63 23.86
CA ASN A 938 115.25 56.56 23.10
C ASN A 938 116.16 55.33 22.96
N MET A 939 117.45 55.54 22.63
CA MET A 939 118.45 54.48 22.57
C MET A 939 118.68 53.84 23.95
N THR A 940 118.85 54.64 25.00
CA THR A 940 119.09 54.16 26.37
C THR A 940 117.97 53.25 26.86
N ALA A 941 116.70 53.57 26.54
CA ALA A 941 115.59 52.68 26.90
C ALA A 941 115.75 51.27 26.31
N GLN A 942 116.16 51.20 25.04
CA GLN A 942 116.36 49.93 24.34
C GLN A 942 117.63 49.21 24.79
N LEU A 943 118.69 49.97 25.12
CA LEU A 943 119.92 49.46 25.74
C LEU A 943 119.63 48.80 27.08
N VAL A 944 118.93 49.50 27.99
CA VAL A 944 118.54 48.94 29.30
C VAL A 944 117.72 47.67 29.11
N GLY A 945 116.77 47.65 28.16
CA GLY A 945 116.02 46.44 27.82
C GLY A 945 116.92 45.30 27.35
N ALA A 946 117.89 45.58 26.49
CA ALA A 946 118.81 44.57 25.95
C ALA A 946 119.75 44.01 27.01
N GLU A 947 120.29 44.87 27.89
CA GLU A 947 121.13 44.48 29.03
C GLU A 947 120.36 43.62 30.02
N LEU A 948 119.11 43.98 30.35
CA LEU A 948 118.23 43.17 31.18
C LEU A 948 117.95 41.80 30.54
N ASN A 949 117.74 41.75 29.24
CA ASN A 949 117.60 40.49 28.51
C ASN A 949 118.87 39.63 28.56
N TYR A 950 120.06 40.24 28.43
CA TYR A 950 121.33 39.53 28.57
C TYR A 950 121.54 39.00 29.99
N ALA A 951 121.17 39.77 31.01
CA ALA A 951 121.22 39.37 32.41
C ALA A 951 120.24 38.22 32.71
N ALA A 952 119.04 38.28 32.13
CA ALA A 952 118.04 37.21 32.26
C ALA A 952 118.34 35.95 31.43
N GLY A 953 119.47 35.91 30.73
CA GLY A 953 119.91 34.75 29.95
C GLY A 953 119.20 34.59 28.61
N ALA A 954 118.65 35.65 28.02
CA ALA A 954 118.16 35.61 26.64
C ALA A 954 119.29 35.31 25.64
N ALA A 955 118.93 34.77 24.48
CA ALA A 955 119.87 34.41 23.43
C ALA A 955 120.72 35.62 22.99
N LYS A 956 122.04 35.45 22.97
CA LYS A 956 123.00 36.50 22.60
C LYS A 956 123.43 36.36 21.15
N CYS A 957 123.71 37.48 20.48
CA CYS A 957 124.30 37.48 19.14
C CYS A 957 125.27 38.66 18.97
N ALA A 958 126.32 38.45 18.16
CA ALA A 958 127.44 39.37 18.04
C ALA A 958 127.02 40.80 17.69
N LYS A 959 126.10 40.97 16.72
CA LYS A 959 125.61 42.30 16.30
C LYS A 959 124.90 43.08 17.42
N VAL A 960 124.20 42.39 18.30
CA VAL A 960 123.54 43.02 19.46
C VAL A 960 124.56 43.35 20.53
N THR A 961 125.55 42.47 20.76
CA THR A 961 126.68 42.75 21.67
C THR A 961 127.46 43.99 21.21
N ASP A 962 127.74 44.11 19.90
CA ASP A 962 128.38 45.29 19.32
C ASP A 962 127.51 46.55 19.47
N ALA A 963 126.19 46.43 19.30
CA ALA A 963 125.26 47.55 19.46
C ALA A 963 125.17 48.02 20.91
N ILE A 964 125.15 47.09 21.87
CA ILE A 964 125.23 47.39 23.31
C ILE A 964 126.51 48.16 23.62
N LYS A 965 127.66 47.68 23.11
CA LYS A 965 128.95 48.35 23.30
C LYS A 965 128.94 49.76 22.70
N GLN A 966 128.51 49.91 21.45
CA GLN A 966 128.46 51.21 20.78
C GLN A 966 127.49 52.18 21.45
N ALA A 967 126.36 51.69 21.96
CA ALA A 967 125.41 52.51 22.70
C ALA A 967 126.03 53.02 24.02
N ASN A 968 126.71 52.15 24.77
CA ASN A 968 127.45 52.56 25.96
C ASN A 968 128.56 53.57 25.62
N ASP A 969 129.40 53.31 24.61
CA ASP A 969 130.47 54.22 24.16
C ASP A 969 129.89 55.61 23.78
N LEU A 970 128.72 55.64 23.13
CA LEU A 970 128.05 56.88 22.73
C LEU A 970 127.49 57.65 23.93
N LEU A 971 126.95 56.96 24.93
CA LEU A 971 126.53 57.60 26.18
C LEU A 971 127.73 58.18 26.94
N THR A 972 128.87 57.48 26.97
CA THR A 972 130.11 57.96 27.61
C THR A 972 130.60 59.25 26.97
N LYS A 973 130.59 59.32 25.63
CA LYS A 973 130.98 60.52 24.87
C LYS A 973 130.21 61.77 25.29
N TYR A 974 128.94 61.62 25.66
CA TYR A 974 128.05 62.70 26.05
C TYR A 974 127.80 62.79 27.56
N GLN A 975 128.51 62.01 28.39
CA GLN A 975 128.40 62.01 29.86
C GLN A 975 126.94 61.90 30.34
N PHE A 976 126.27 60.83 29.93
CA PHE A 976 124.84 60.65 30.21
C PHE A 976 124.60 60.35 31.70
N THR A 977 123.69 61.10 32.34
CA THR A 977 123.44 61.01 33.80
C THR A 977 122.09 60.39 34.17
N GLY A 978 121.28 60.02 33.16
CA GLY A 978 119.87 59.64 33.36
C GLY A 978 118.91 60.81 33.60
N ASN A 979 119.40 62.02 33.88
CA ASN A 979 118.60 63.26 33.91
C ASN A 979 118.91 64.19 32.72
N SER A 980 120.17 64.22 32.28
CA SER A 980 120.68 65.02 31.15
C SER A 980 121.98 64.43 30.60
N TYR A 981 122.54 65.06 29.57
CA TYR A 981 123.86 64.80 29.00
C TYR A 981 124.55 66.14 28.64
N THR A 982 125.87 66.14 28.49
CA THR A 982 126.66 67.35 28.21
C THR A 982 126.92 67.55 26.72
N GLY A 983 126.91 68.81 26.28
CA GLY A 983 127.15 69.16 24.87
C GLY A 983 125.93 68.99 23.95
N LYS A 984 126.04 69.54 22.74
CA LYS A 984 125.01 69.39 21.69
C LYS A 984 125.26 68.09 20.92
N LEU A 985 124.25 67.24 20.83
CA LEU A 985 124.31 66.01 20.04
C LEU A 985 124.55 66.34 18.56
N SER A 986 125.56 65.70 17.96
CA SER A 986 125.85 65.90 16.53
C SER A 986 124.82 65.17 15.67
N ALA A 987 124.61 65.62 14.42
CA ALA A 987 123.66 64.95 13.52
C ALA A 987 124.06 63.49 13.21
N ALA A 988 125.36 63.21 13.13
CA ALA A 988 125.89 61.86 12.92
C ALA A 988 125.62 60.97 14.14
N ASP A 989 125.89 61.47 15.35
CA ASP A 989 125.65 60.74 16.59
C ASP A 989 124.16 60.54 16.88
N ALA A 990 123.30 61.50 16.53
CA ALA A 990 121.84 61.33 16.60
C ALA A 990 121.35 60.23 15.66
N SER A 991 121.92 60.15 14.45
CA SER A 991 121.60 59.10 13.48
C SER A 991 122.08 57.73 13.95
N LEU A 992 123.29 57.66 14.51
CA LEU A 992 123.83 56.45 15.13
C LEU A 992 122.96 55.98 16.31
N ALA A 993 122.59 56.90 17.22
CA ALA A 993 121.74 56.59 18.36
C ALA A 993 120.38 56.01 17.92
N ASN A 994 119.75 56.58 16.89
CA ASN A 994 118.51 56.04 16.35
C ASN A 994 118.70 54.66 15.70
N SER A 995 119.79 54.44 14.95
CA SER A 995 120.10 53.13 14.36
C SER A 995 120.35 52.06 15.43
N LEU A 996 121.08 52.39 16.50
CA LEU A 996 121.31 51.50 17.64
C LEU A 996 120.01 51.22 18.38
N ALA A 997 119.17 52.25 18.61
CA ALA A 997 117.85 52.09 19.20
C ALA A 997 116.99 51.11 18.40
N THR A 998 116.95 51.20 17.07
CA THR A 998 116.21 50.26 16.21
C THR A 998 116.75 48.84 16.31
N ARG A 999 118.07 48.63 16.30
CA ARG A 999 118.65 47.27 16.41
C ARG A 999 118.36 46.64 17.76
N LEU A 1000 118.49 47.41 18.84
CA LEU A 1000 118.21 46.96 20.21
C LEU A 1000 116.70 46.72 20.42
N ASP A 1001 115.83 47.55 19.82
CA ASP A 1001 114.38 47.34 19.81
C ASP A 1001 114.01 46.05 19.07
N ASN A 1002 114.58 45.82 17.88
CA ASN A 1002 114.39 44.56 17.15
C ASN A 1002 114.81 43.35 18.00
N TYR A 1003 115.91 43.45 18.74
CA TYR A 1003 116.36 42.38 19.65
C TYR A 1003 115.35 42.15 20.78
N ASN A 1004 114.92 43.21 21.46
CA ASN A 1004 113.95 43.16 22.55
C ASN A 1004 112.57 42.61 22.10
N ASN A 1005 112.25 42.72 20.80
CA ASN A 1005 111.05 42.17 20.16
C ASN A 1005 111.26 40.78 19.51
N ASN A 1006 112.41 40.13 19.69
CA ASN A 1006 112.77 38.84 19.09
C ASN A 1006 112.72 38.82 17.55
N LEU A 1007 112.97 39.96 16.90
CA LEU A 1007 113.00 40.03 15.45
C LEU A 1007 114.34 39.51 14.90
N PRO A 1008 114.34 38.60 13.90
CA PRO A 1008 115.58 38.05 13.33
C PRO A 1008 116.56 39.12 12.80
N SER A 1009 116.04 40.27 12.36
CA SER A 1009 116.81 41.40 11.84
C SER A 1009 117.78 42.00 12.87
N ALA A 1010 117.61 41.74 14.17
CA ALA A 1010 118.52 42.22 15.20
C ALA A 1010 119.91 41.57 15.14
N CYS A 1011 119.95 40.31 14.71
CA CYS A 1011 121.16 39.48 14.66
C CYS A 1011 121.74 39.32 13.26
N GLN A 1012 121.09 39.91 12.24
CA GLN A 1012 121.58 39.97 10.85
C GLN A 1012 122.50 41.17 10.61
#